data_AF-A0A3N0Z4V9-F1
#
_entry.id   AF-A0A3N0Z4V9-F1
#
_cell.length_a   1.000
_cell.length_b   1.000
_cell.length_c   1.000
_cell.angle_alpha   90.00
_cell.angle_beta   90.00
_cell.angle_gamma   90.00
#
_symmetry.space_group_name_H-M   'P 1'
#
loop_
_entity.id
_entity.type
_entity.pdbx_description
1 polymer ?
#
loop_
_entity_poly.entity_id
_entity_poly.type
_entity_poly.pdbx_seq_one_letter_code
_entity_poly.pdbx_strand_id
1 'polypeptide(L)'
;MQTYTLLLIISCILGCSAQFYVIDDRIGLGREFDGIGGLSGGGATSRLLINYEEPYRSQILDFLFKVLGHPNFGASLHILKVEIGGDGQTTDGTEPSHMHSKDEGNFFRGYEWWLMKEAKKRNPNIKLIGLPWAFPGWVGYGTQWPYFFPNVTANYIISWIMGAKQHHNLDIDYIGVLRNILDRAGFSNIGIIAADGDWSIAAAMLKDPYLNDAIEVIGVHYPGTNTVKEALWTERKLWSSEDYSTFNDDIGAGCWARILNQNYVNGRMTSTISWNLIASYYENLSFGGDGLMTAEEPWSGHYVVEAPIWMTAHTTQFTQPGWFYLQTVGNLTSGGSYVALTDRKGNLTIVIETMTHNHSQCIRPPLPYFEVSPQMVTFRLKGSFAHLTDLKLWYSKLDFETKKDTLFELRSPIKVHNGSFTLKLDVDEVYTITTVTTGERGLYPEPPKSCPFPKKYSDDFTIDNPPFSEAPYFADQTGVFEYFRNSTDNGSHAFTLRQVITERPVTWARDADQTISIIGDYSWTDLSVSCEVLIETPVTGGAFLAARVDQGGESVREAKGVFYWLFANGTYKVTNDIGGKRVLAEGLSGTRAGVWYTLTLSVKVAIKRMRKIDNDRYLLIPGHPKPLVTDVALLLMMRREPISPFVIRVLKLIDFGCSQLFSNDGYESDLYIGVPDYCPPEVLTEPRFHAVPTNVWALGVLLYKMVNACRPFHNRTEITQAKVTFQNSNFSKGATSIVETTYFTFKVKIRNILQYINHVLDAFFIDAKSHGHD
;
A
#
# COMPACT_ATOMS: atom_id res chain seq x y z
N MET A 1 31.26 26.26 71.67
CA MET A 1 30.78 27.24 70.68
C MET A 1 31.40 26.83 69.34
N GLN A 2 30.57 26.62 68.30
CA GLN A 2 30.92 26.38 66.88
C GLN A 2 31.63 25.05 66.55
N THR A 3 30.89 24.02 66.10
CA THR A 3 30.48 23.68 64.71
C THR A 3 31.59 23.03 63.87
N TYR A 4 31.46 21.72 63.65
CA TYR A 4 31.98 21.04 62.46
C TYR A 4 30.88 20.16 61.85
N THR A 5 30.57 20.48 60.60
CA THR A 5 29.57 19.93 59.71
C THR A 5 29.95 18.51 59.29
N LEU A 6 29.01 17.56 59.41
CA LEU A 6 29.14 16.18 58.93
C LEU A 6 28.82 16.15 57.42
N LEU A 7 29.83 15.87 56.58
CA LEU A 7 29.61 15.52 55.17
C LEU A 7 29.16 14.05 55.09
N LEU A 8 27.90 13.82 54.70
CA LEU A 8 27.45 12.51 54.21
C LEU A 8 27.58 12.51 52.69
N ILE A 9 28.61 11.83 52.17
CA ILE A 9 28.73 11.52 50.74
C ILE A 9 27.81 10.32 50.49
N ILE A 10 26.60 10.57 50.00
CA ILE A 10 25.78 9.56 49.35
C ILE A 10 26.33 9.41 47.94
N SER A 11 27.11 8.35 47.72
CA SER A 11 27.41 7.86 46.38
C SER A 11 26.11 7.32 45.78
N CYS A 12 25.46 8.13 44.93
CA CYS A 12 24.45 7.63 44.01
C CYS A 12 25.15 6.76 42.95
N ILE A 13 25.36 5.49 43.27
CA ILE A 13 25.53 4.46 42.26
C ILE A 13 24.15 4.31 41.60
N LEU A 14 23.95 4.98 40.46
CA LEU A 14 22.91 4.66 39.50
C LEU A 14 23.18 3.24 39.00
N GLY A 15 22.74 2.25 39.77
CA GLY A 15 22.75 0.87 39.37
C GLY A 15 21.81 0.71 38.20
N CYS A 16 22.35 0.49 37.01
CA CYS A 16 21.64 -0.10 35.89
C CYS A 16 21.23 -1.52 36.34
N SER A 17 20.05 -1.65 36.96
CA SER A 17 19.52 -2.95 37.38
C SER A 17 19.10 -3.68 36.11
N ALA A 18 19.77 -4.79 35.80
CA ALA A 18 19.40 -5.61 34.66
C ALA A 18 17.97 -6.14 34.87
N GLN A 19 17.06 -5.84 33.95
CA GLN A 19 15.67 -6.25 34.05
C GLN A 19 15.54 -7.74 33.77
N PHE A 20 14.73 -8.46 34.57
CA PHE A 20 14.58 -9.91 34.46
C PHE A 20 13.29 -10.31 33.71
N TYR A 21 13.43 -11.12 32.67
CA TYR A 21 12.33 -11.75 31.93
C TYR A 21 12.43 -13.27 32.08
N VAL A 22 11.34 -13.91 32.51
CA VAL A 22 11.33 -15.35 32.78
C VAL A 22 10.78 -16.07 31.56
N ILE A 23 11.43 -17.13 31.11
CA ILE A 23 10.96 -18.03 30.06
C ILE A 23 10.62 -19.37 30.73
N ASP A 24 9.33 -19.67 30.89
CA ASP A 24 8.85 -20.80 31.70
C ASP A 24 7.59 -21.43 31.09
N ASP A 25 7.60 -22.74 30.95
CA ASP A 25 6.47 -23.55 30.46
C ASP A 25 5.68 -24.22 31.59
N ARG A 26 6.12 -24.13 32.86
CA ARG A 26 5.43 -24.76 34.01
C ARG A 26 4.08 -24.12 34.33
N ILE A 27 3.86 -22.88 33.90
CA ILE A 27 2.57 -22.19 34.04
C ILE A 27 1.59 -22.57 32.91
N GLY A 28 2.00 -23.49 32.03
CA GLY A 28 1.27 -23.86 30.83
C GLY A 28 1.74 -23.08 29.60
N LEU A 29 1.20 -23.48 28.46
CA LEU A 29 1.50 -22.86 27.17
C LEU A 29 0.43 -21.81 26.81
N GLY A 30 0.80 -20.90 25.93
CA GLY A 30 -0.10 -19.96 25.26
C GLY A 30 -0.83 -20.63 24.09
N ARG A 31 -1.21 -19.83 23.09
CA ARG A 31 -1.90 -20.34 21.90
C ARG A 31 -0.93 -21.05 20.95
N GLU A 32 -1.49 -21.95 20.15
CA GLU A 32 -0.79 -22.58 19.02
C GLU A 32 -0.46 -21.51 17.96
N PHE A 33 0.76 -21.53 17.45
CA PHE A 33 1.22 -20.70 16.36
C PHE A 33 0.80 -21.32 15.03
N ASP A 34 0.19 -20.52 14.16
CA ASP A 34 -0.46 -21.01 12.94
C ASP A 34 0.36 -20.78 11.67
N GLY A 35 1.36 -19.89 11.72
CA GLY A 35 2.30 -19.60 10.63
C GLY A 35 2.39 -18.13 10.26
N ILE A 36 3.44 -17.75 9.51
CA ILE A 36 3.57 -16.45 8.85
C ILE A 36 3.42 -16.66 7.35
N GLY A 37 2.72 -15.75 6.67
CA GLY A 37 2.41 -15.87 5.24
C GLY A 37 2.62 -14.62 4.42
N GLY A 38 2.46 -14.79 3.11
CA GLY A 38 2.34 -13.71 2.14
C GLY A 38 1.15 -13.94 1.21
N LEU A 39 0.60 -12.85 0.70
CA LEU A 39 -0.58 -12.82 -0.16
C LEU A 39 -0.18 -12.49 -1.61
N SER A 40 -0.49 -13.39 -2.55
CA SER A 40 -0.40 -13.13 -3.99
C SER A 40 -1.80 -12.79 -4.53
N GLY A 41 -1.94 -11.62 -5.13
CA GLY A 41 -3.23 -11.07 -5.55
C GLY A 41 -3.75 -10.03 -4.58
N GLY A 42 -5.07 -9.85 -4.49
CA GLY A 42 -5.59 -8.55 -4.08
C GLY A 42 -5.09 -7.50 -5.07
N GLY A 43 -5.15 -7.84 -6.36
CA GLY A 43 -4.74 -6.99 -7.47
C GLY A 43 -3.45 -7.38 -8.15
N ALA A 44 -3.39 -8.51 -8.84
CA ALA A 44 -2.36 -8.84 -9.82
C ALA A 44 -0.89 -8.66 -9.41
N THR A 45 -0.58 -8.85 -8.12
CA THR A 45 0.72 -8.45 -7.53
C THR A 45 1.90 -9.31 -8.00
N SER A 46 1.62 -10.49 -8.55
CA SER A 46 2.62 -11.42 -9.10
C SER A 46 2.74 -11.38 -10.63
N ARG A 47 2.10 -10.39 -11.29
CA ARG A 47 1.91 -10.36 -12.75
C ARG A 47 3.20 -10.45 -13.56
N LEU A 48 4.25 -9.75 -13.15
CA LEU A 48 5.53 -9.66 -13.85
C LEU A 48 6.48 -10.81 -13.50
N LEU A 49 6.26 -11.51 -12.38
CA LEU A 49 7.13 -12.59 -11.90
C LEU A 49 7.21 -13.76 -12.89
N ILE A 50 6.08 -14.10 -13.50
CA ILE A 50 5.98 -15.29 -14.37
C ILE A 50 6.87 -15.22 -15.61
N ASN A 51 7.25 -14.01 -16.02
CA ASN A 51 8.04 -13.74 -17.22
C ASN A 51 9.54 -13.65 -16.96
N TYR A 52 9.99 -13.77 -15.70
CA TYR A 52 11.43 -13.82 -15.41
C TYR A 52 12.05 -15.04 -16.07
N GLU A 53 13.21 -14.82 -16.70
CA GLU A 53 14.03 -15.91 -17.20
C GLU A 53 14.63 -16.73 -16.04
N GLU A 54 14.89 -18.00 -16.30
CA GLU A 54 15.71 -18.81 -15.41
C GLU A 54 17.19 -18.38 -15.51
N PRO A 55 17.95 -18.40 -14.41
CA PRO A 55 17.62 -18.98 -13.11
C PRO A 55 16.88 -18.02 -12.15
N TYR A 56 16.71 -16.75 -12.51
CA TYR A 56 16.28 -15.70 -11.58
C TYR A 56 14.87 -15.95 -11.02
N ARG A 57 13.94 -16.41 -11.86
CA ARG A 57 12.59 -16.77 -11.41
C ARG A 57 12.62 -17.84 -10.32
N SER A 58 13.39 -18.91 -10.51
CA SER A 58 13.55 -19.94 -9.48
C SER A 58 14.28 -19.45 -8.23
N GLN A 59 15.24 -18.52 -8.36
CA GLN A 59 15.95 -17.93 -7.23
C GLN A 59 15.01 -17.09 -6.35
N ILE A 60 14.16 -16.26 -6.97
CA ILE A 60 13.12 -15.49 -6.29
C ILE A 60 12.19 -16.42 -5.49
N LEU A 61 11.68 -17.47 -6.13
CA LEU A 61 10.81 -18.45 -5.48
C LEU A 61 11.51 -19.19 -4.32
N ASP A 62 12.83 -19.40 -4.42
CA ASP A 62 13.62 -19.97 -3.33
C ASP A 62 13.69 -19.02 -2.12
N PHE A 63 13.90 -17.72 -2.33
CA PHE A 63 13.87 -16.72 -1.25
C PHE A 63 12.51 -16.67 -0.54
N LEU A 64 11.41 -16.89 -1.26
CA LEU A 64 10.06 -16.87 -0.67
C LEU A 64 9.72 -18.18 0.08
N PHE A 65 9.98 -19.35 -0.53
CA PHE A 65 9.34 -20.60 -0.08
C PHE A 65 10.28 -21.74 0.32
N LYS A 66 11.58 -21.69 0.01
CA LYS A 66 12.44 -22.87 0.15
C LYS A 66 12.71 -23.28 1.59
N VAL A 67 12.27 -24.49 1.92
CA VAL A 67 12.57 -25.21 3.17
C VAL A 67 13.17 -26.61 2.92
N LEU A 68 13.01 -27.17 1.71
CA LEU A 68 13.52 -28.49 1.34
C LEU A 68 14.99 -28.47 0.90
N GLY A 69 15.74 -29.50 1.33
CA GLY A 69 17.13 -29.76 0.89
C GLY A 69 18.21 -29.48 1.94
N HIS A 70 17.84 -28.84 3.06
CA HIS A 70 18.68 -28.40 4.18
C HIS A 70 19.92 -27.54 3.81
N PRO A 71 20.14 -26.40 4.50
CA PRO A 71 19.25 -25.68 5.45
C PRO A 71 18.15 -24.77 4.83
N ASN A 72 17.36 -24.11 5.68
CA ASN A 72 16.28 -23.16 5.31
C ASN A 72 16.86 -21.93 4.58
N PHE A 73 16.14 -21.29 3.66
CA PHE A 73 16.80 -20.34 2.74
C PHE A 73 16.55 -18.86 3.03
N GLY A 74 15.35 -18.35 2.70
CA GLY A 74 14.97 -16.94 2.88
C GLY A 74 13.81 -16.79 3.86
N ALA A 75 12.74 -16.13 3.39
CA ALA A 75 11.51 -15.92 4.13
C ALA A 75 10.83 -17.23 4.53
N SER A 76 11.04 -18.33 3.80
CA SER A 76 10.67 -19.70 4.21
C SER A 76 9.19 -19.79 4.66
N LEU A 77 8.29 -19.17 3.90
CA LEU A 77 6.91 -18.91 4.33
C LEU A 77 6.13 -20.19 4.68
N HIS A 78 5.27 -20.07 5.70
CA HIS A 78 4.41 -21.16 6.18
C HIS A 78 3.05 -21.17 5.50
N ILE A 79 2.60 -20.02 5.00
CA ILE A 79 1.27 -19.81 4.43
C ILE A 79 1.44 -19.05 3.11
N LEU A 80 0.74 -19.50 2.07
CA LEU A 80 0.51 -18.73 0.86
C LEU A 80 -1.00 -18.52 0.71
N LYS A 81 -1.42 -17.25 0.73
CA LYS A 81 -2.80 -16.84 0.43
C LYS A 81 -2.83 -16.34 -1.01
N VAL A 82 -3.81 -16.79 -1.80
CA VAL A 82 -3.96 -16.39 -3.20
C VAL A 82 -5.36 -15.82 -3.46
N GLU A 83 -5.43 -14.87 -4.37
CA GLU A 83 -6.69 -14.42 -4.95
C GLU A 83 -7.37 -15.54 -5.77
N ILE A 84 -8.68 -15.67 -5.58
CA ILE A 84 -9.54 -16.38 -6.52
C ILE A 84 -10.01 -15.34 -7.54
N GLY A 85 -9.31 -15.29 -8.67
CA GLY A 85 -9.55 -14.30 -9.73
C GLY A 85 -11.02 -14.18 -10.10
N GLY A 86 -11.48 -12.95 -10.26
CA GLY A 86 -12.90 -12.61 -10.44
C GLY A 86 -13.18 -11.73 -11.65
N ASP A 87 -12.22 -11.58 -12.56
CA ASP A 87 -12.27 -10.74 -13.78
C ASP A 87 -12.34 -9.22 -13.55
N GLY A 88 -12.45 -8.78 -12.29
CA GLY A 88 -12.49 -7.37 -11.89
C GLY A 88 -11.15 -6.86 -11.37
N GLN A 89 -11.00 -5.55 -11.30
CA GLN A 89 -9.85 -4.86 -10.73
C GLN A 89 -9.83 -5.03 -9.22
N THR A 90 -8.69 -5.47 -8.68
CA THR A 90 -8.55 -5.85 -7.27
C THR A 90 -7.38 -5.19 -6.52
N THR A 91 -6.59 -4.31 -7.16
CA THR A 91 -5.79 -3.16 -6.63
C THR A 91 -4.81 -2.65 -7.69
N ASP A 92 -3.98 -3.53 -8.26
CA ASP A 92 -2.96 -3.21 -9.30
C ASP A 92 -3.23 -3.86 -10.66
N GLY A 93 -4.34 -4.56 -10.78
CA GLY A 93 -4.78 -5.22 -12.00
C GLY A 93 -5.97 -6.12 -11.78
N THR A 94 -6.44 -6.71 -12.87
CA THR A 94 -7.46 -7.76 -12.84
C THR A 94 -6.82 -9.14 -12.82
N GLU A 95 -7.43 -10.10 -12.11
CA GLU A 95 -7.04 -11.50 -12.20
C GLU A 95 -8.14 -12.37 -12.85
N PRO A 96 -7.77 -13.27 -13.77
CA PRO A 96 -8.73 -14.03 -14.57
C PRO A 96 -9.43 -15.11 -13.74
N SER A 97 -10.75 -15.17 -13.86
CA SER A 97 -11.58 -16.20 -13.25
C SER A 97 -11.43 -17.55 -13.96
N HIS A 98 -11.58 -18.63 -13.18
CA HIS A 98 -11.76 -19.97 -13.73
C HIS A 98 -13.09 -20.14 -14.48
N MET A 99 -14.03 -19.20 -14.36
CA MET A 99 -15.34 -19.23 -15.04
C MET A 99 -15.77 -17.82 -15.49
N HIS A 100 -15.30 -17.34 -16.66
CA HIS A 100 -15.74 -16.04 -17.20
C HIS A 100 -17.24 -16.03 -17.48
N SER A 101 -17.80 -17.19 -17.82
CA SER A 101 -19.24 -17.40 -17.98
C SER A 101 -19.71 -18.62 -17.19
N LYS A 102 -21.03 -18.72 -16.98
CA LYS A 102 -21.65 -19.75 -16.15
C LYS A 102 -21.35 -21.20 -16.60
N ASP A 103 -21.23 -21.41 -17.91
CA ASP A 103 -21.10 -22.74 -18.51
C ASP A 103 -19.65 -23.10 -18.84
N GLU A 104 -18.69 -22.26 -18.46
CA GLU A 104 -17.26 -22.47 -18.68
C GLU A 104 -16.57 -22.97 -17.40
N GLY A 105 -15.53 -23.79 -17.55
CA GLY A 105 -14.55 -24.06 -16.50
C GLY A 105 -13.14 -24.20 -17.08
N ASN A 106 -12.25 -23.26 -16.79
CA ASN A 106 -10.85 -23.29 -17.17
C ASN A 106 -9.95 -23.05 -15.95
N PHE A 107 -9.28 -24.10 -15.50
CA PHE A 107 -8.44 -24.09 -14.31
C PHE A 107 -6.96 -23.86 -14.63
N PHE A 108 -6.64 -23.28 -15.79
CA PHE A 108 -5.26 -23.03 -16.24
C PHE A 108 -4.96 -21.56 -16.52
N ARG A 109 -5.90 -20.66 -16.17
CA ARG A 109 -5.75 -19.21 -16.32
C ARG A 109 -4.92 -18.58 -15.21
N GLY A 110 -4.31 -17.45 -15.54
CA GLY A 110 -3.51 -16.67 -14.61
C GLY A 110 -2.29 -17.43 -14.12
N TYR A 111 -1.83 -17.10 -12.93
CA TYR A 111 -0.55 -17.57 -12.41
C TYR A 111 -0.61 -18.14 -11.00
N GLU A 112 -1.73 -17.99 -10.28
CA GLU A 112 -1.84 -18.49 -8.90
C GLU A 112 -1.75 -20.01 -8.81
N TRP A 113 -2.28 -20.74 -9.81
CA TRP A 113 -2.10 -22.19 -9.91
C TRP A 113 -0.62 -22.59 -10.00
N TRP A 114 0.15 -21.86 -10.80
CA TRP A 114 1.58 -22.08 -10.97
C TRP A 114 2.33 -21.73 -9.67
N LEU A 115 2.02 -20.60 -9.06
CA LEU A 115 2.67 -20.13 -7.85
C LEU A 115 2.46 -21.09 -6.68
N MET A 116 1.23 -21.58 -6.48
CA MET A 116 0.93 -22.59 -5.46
C MET A 116 1.70 -23.90 -5.70
N LYS A 117 1.84 -24.36 -6.95
CA LYS A 117 2.64 -25.54 -7.29
C LYS A 117 4.13 -25.32 -6.99
N GLU A 118 4.68 -24.16 -7.36
CA GLU A 118 6.09 -23.82 -7.10
C GLU A 118 6.38 -23.66 -5.60
N ALA A 119 5.42 -23.14 -4.84
CA ALA A 119 5.49 -23.07 -3.38
C ALA A 119 5.45 -24.46 -2.74
N LYS A 120 4.48 -25.32 -3.11
CA LYS A 120 4.38 -26.71 -2.61
C LYS A 120 5.60 -27.56 -2.97
N LYS A 121 6.19 -27.34 -4.14
CA LYS A 121 7.44 -28.00 -4.57
C LYS A 121 8.61 -27.68 -3.66
N ARG A 122 8.65 -26.47 -3.08
CA ARG A 122 9.71 -25.97 -2.19
C ARG A 122 9.41 -26.21 -0.71
N ASN A 123 8.14 -26.20 -0.35
CA ASN A 123 7.60 -26.46 0.97
C ASN A 123 6.29 -27.27 0.85
N PRO A 124 6.34 -28.61 0.90
CA PRO A 124 5.14 -29.46 0.81
C PRO A 124 4.12 -29.19 1.93
N ASN A 125 4.60 -28.66 3.07
CA ASN A 125 3.78 -28.35 4.24
C ASN A 125 3.23 -26.91 4.24
N ILE A 126 3.49 -26.11 3.20
CA ILE A 126 2.92 -24.76 3.11
C ILE A 126 1.39 -24.84 3.12
N LYS A 127 0.73 -24.02 3.93
CA LYS A 127 -0.73 -23.93 3.93
C LYS A 127 -1.19 -23.04 2.78
N LEU A 128 -2.25 -23.45 2.07
CA LEU A 128 -2.84 -22.72 0.96
C LEU A 128 -4.20 -22.14 1.34
N ILE A 129 -4.40 -20.85 1.08
CA ILE A 129 -5.64 -20.13 1.35
C ILE A 129 -6.15 -19.51 0.05
N GLY A 130 -7.44 -19.68 -0.26
CA GLY A 130 -8.10 -18.97 -1.36
C GLY A 130 -9.11 -17.93 -0.85
N LEU A 131 -9.11 -16.73 -1.43
CA LEU A 131 -10.09 -15.68 -1.13
C LEU A 131 -10.48 -14.93 -2.43
N PRO A 132 -11.78 -14.74 -2.73
CA PRO A 132 -12.20 -13.88 -3.83
C PRO A 132 -12.25 -12.41 -3.42
N TRP A 133 -11.77 -11.51 -4.29
CA TRP A 133 -11.98 -10.06 -4.15
C TRP A 133 -13.16 -9.60 -5.03
N ALA A 134 -13.15 -10.03 -6.30
CA ALA A 134 -14.23 -9.81 -7.27
C ALA A 134 -14.91 -11.13 -7.67
N PHE A 135 -16.02 -11.03 -8.41
CA PHE A 135 -16.68 -12.20 -9.01
C PHE A 135 -17.09 -11.89 -10.45
N PRO A 136 -17.11 -12.89 -11.35
CA PRO A 136 -17.69 -12.71 -12.70
C PRO A 136 -19.13 -12.19 -12.63
N GLY A 137 -19.54 -11.36 -13.59
CA GLY A 137 -20.84 -10.66 -13.57
C GLY A 137 -22.04 -11.62 -13.42
N TRP A 138 -21.96 -12.79 -14.07
CA TRP A 138 -23.00 -13.82 -14.02
C TRP A 138 -23.26 -14.37 -12.61
N VAL A 139 -22.26 -14.34 -11.71
CA VAL A 139 -22.40 -14.77 -10.30
C VAL A 139 -23.33 -13.81 -9.55
N GLY A 140 -23.25 -12.51 -9.86
CA GLY A 140 -24.13 -11.49 -9.30
C GLY A 140 -25.56 -11.53 -9.83
N TYR A 141 -25.85 -12.36 -10.84
CA TYR A 141 -27.18 -12.53 -11.44
C TYR A 141 -27.84 -11.20 -11.85
N GLY A 142 -27.07 -10.32 -12.51
CA GLY A 142 -27.48 -8.98 -12.90
C GLY A 142 -27.41 -7.92 -11.80
N THR A 143 -26.87 -8.27 -10.63
CA THR A 143 -26.62 -7.33 -9.52
C THR A 143 -25.12 -7.19 -9.25
N GLN A 144 -24.70 -6.07 -8.64
CA GLN A 144 -23.33 -5.87 -8.15
C GLN A 144 -23.17 -6.43 -6.73
N TRP A 145 -23.74 -7.61 -6.46
CA TRP A 145 -23.68 -8.26 -5.15
C TRP A 145 -23.64 -9.80 -5.27
N PRO A 146 -22.62 -10.47 -4.74
CA PRO A 146 -22.45 -11.91 -4.94
C PRO A 146 -23.36 -12.75 -4.02
N TYR A 147 -23.95 -12.17 -2.98
CA TYR A 147 -24.68 -12.96 -1.97
C TYR A 147 -26.21 -12.91 -2.13
N PHE A 148 -26.73 -12.41 -3.25
CA PHE A 148 -28.18 -12.50 -3.52
C PHE A 148 -28.62 -13.95 -3.76
N PHE A 149 -27.75 -14.75 -4.39
CA PHE A 149 -27.93 -16.19 -4.58
C PHE A 149 -26.73 -16.97 -4.00
N PRO A 150 -26.66 -17.14 -2.67
CA PRO A 150 -25.48 -17.73 -2.00
C PRO A 150 -25.05 -19.10 -2.53
N ASN A 151 -26.00 -19.92 -3.01
CA ASN A 151 -25.69 -21.21 -3.61
C ASN A 151 -24.91 -21.09 -4.93
N VAL A 152 -25.16 -20.05 -5.73
CA VAL A 152 -24.43 -19.81 -6.99
C VAL A 152 -22.97 -19.49 -6.67
N THR A 153 -22.76 -18.54 -5.77
CA THR A 153 -21.43 -18.10 -5.32
C THR A 153 -20.66 -19.22 -4.64
N ALA A 154 -21.31 -19.99 -3.76
CA ALA A 154 -20.67 -21.13 -3.13
C ALA A 154 -20.29 -22.23 -4.13
N ASN A 155 -21.14 -22.51 -5.13
CA ASN A 155 -20.81 -23.46 -6.20
C ASN A 155 -19.64 -22.98 -7.07
N TYR A 156 -19.56 -21.67 -7.36
CA TYR A 156 -18.43 -21.05 -8.05
C TYR A 156 -17.11 -21.29 -7.29
N ILE A 157 -17.10 -21.06 -5.96
CA ILE A 157 -15.93 -21.30 -5.11
C ILE A 157 -15.60 -22.79 -4.99
N ILE A 158 -16.60 -23.66 -4.86
CA ILE A 158 -16.37 -25.12 -4.83
C ILE A 158 -15.75 -25.61 -6.14
N SER A 159 -16.19 -25.07 -7.28
CA SER A 159 -15.59 -25.37 -8.59
C SER A 159 -14.09 -25.06 -8.59
N TRP A 160 -13.68 -23.91 -8.03
CA TRP A 160 -12.27 -23.53 -7.89
C TRP A 160 -11.48 -24.53 -7.02
N ILE A 161 -12.01 -24.90 -5.85
CA ILE A 161 -11.39 -25.89 -4.94
C ILE A 161 -11.23 -27.25 -5.63
N MET A 162 -12.28 -27.71 -6.31
CA MET A 162 -12.24 -28.95 -7.08
C MET A 162 -11.19 -28.88 -8.18
N GLY A 163 -11.11 -27.76 -8.91
CA GLY A 163 -10.13 -27.53 -9.95
C GLY A 163 -8.69 -27.56 -9.44
N ALA A 164 -8.43 -26.95 -8.28
CA ALA A 164 -7.14 -26.98 -7.61
C ALA A 164 -6.66 -28.42 -7.38
N LYS A 165 -7.53 -29.28 -6.87
CA LYS A 165 -7.19 -30.68 -6.61
C LYS A 165 -7.09 -31.50 -7.88
N GLN A 166 -8.08 -31.41 -8.78
CA GLN A 166 -8.19 -32.27 -9.95
C GLN A 166 -7.12 -31.98 -11.01
N HIS A 167 -6.78 -30.72 -11.23
CA HIS A 167 -5.87 -30.31 -12.31
C HIS A 167 -4.44 -30.04 -11.83
N HIS A 168 -4.25 -29.69 -10.55
CA HIS A 168 -2.94 -29.30 -10.03
C HIS A 168 -2.47 -30.14 -8.82
N ASN A 169 -3.31 -31.06 -8.33
CA ASN A 169 -3.07 -31.83 -7.11
C ASN A 169 -2.74 -30.94 -5.90
N LEU A 170 -3.44 -29.82 -5.78
CA LEU A 170 -3.32 -28.89 -4.65
C LEU A 170 -4.47 -29.12 -3.66
N ASP A 171 -4.12 -29.30 -2.40
CA ASP A 171 -5.07 -29.31 -1.29
C ASP A 171 -5.15 -27.90 -0.71
N ILE A 172 -6.36 -27.33 -0.68
CA ILE A 172 -6.63 -26.00 -0.12
C ILE A 172 -6.99 -26.17 1.35
N ASP A 173 -6.29 -25.45 2.23
CA ASP A 173 -6.45 -25.57 3.67
C ASP A 173 -7.54 -24.66 4.22
N TYR A 174 -7.66 -23.43 3.69
CA TYR A 174 -8.65 -22.45 4.13
C TYR A 174 -9.33 -21.71 2.98
N ILE A 175 -10.59 -21.33 3.20
CA ILE A 175 -11.43 -20.59 2.25
C ILE A 175 -12.37 -19.61 2.96
N GLY A 176 -12.77 -18.52 2.29
CA GLY A 176 -13.86 -17.65 2.71
C GLY A 176 -15.21 -18.02 2.07
N VAL A 177 -15.93 -19.04 2.58
CA VAL A 177 -17.26 -19.47 2.06
C VAL A 177 -18.13 -20.16 3.13
N LEU A 178 -19.37 -20.56 2.79
CA LEU A 178 -20.36 -21.16 3.69
C LEU A 178 -20.14 -22.67 3.96
N ARG A 179 -20.05 -23.05 5.25
CA ARG A 179 -19.81 -24.42 5.77
C ARG A 179 -20.70 -25.52 5.21
N ASN A 180 -22.03 -25.33 5.23
CA ASN A 180 -23.00 -26.35 4.83
C ASN A 180 -22.81 -26.81 3.36
N ILE A 181 -22.39 -25.91 2.47
CA ILE A 181 -22.22 -26.22 1.05
C ILE A 181 -20.88 -26.97 0.83
N LEU A 182 -19.81 -26.56 1.53
CA LEU A 182 -18.55 -27.31 1.54
C LEU A 182 -18.74 -28.75 2.03
N ASP A 183 -19.48 -28.94 3.11
CA ASP A 183 -19.71 -30.28 3.68
C ASP A 183 -20.47 -31.19 2.72
N ARG A 184 -21.52 -30.66 2.08
CA ARG A 184 -22.29 -31.41 1.05
C ARG A 184 -21.44 -31.79 -0.16
N ALA A 185 -20.44 -30.98 -0.49
CA ALA A 185 -19.49 -31.25 -1.56
C ALA A 185 -18.31 -32.15 -1.13
N GLY A 186 -18.27 -32.59 0.14
CA GLY A 186 -17.24 -33.49 0.66
C GLY A 186 -15.96 -32.80 1.15
N PHE A 187 -15.99 -31.47 1.35
CA PHE A 187 -14.84 -30.65 1.77
C PHE A 187 -14.90 -30.27 3.25
N SER A 188 -15.33 -31.20 4.11
CA SER A 188 -15.45 -30.98 5.57
C SER A 188 -14.12 -30.73 6.28
N ASN A 189 -12.99 -31.03 5.61
CA ASN A 189 -11.63 -30.83 6.12
C ASN A 189 -11.05 -29.44 5.83
N ILE A 190 -11.68 -28.63 4.97
CA ILE A 190 -11.21 -27.27 4.65
C ILE A 190 -11.73 -26.31 5.73
N GLY A 191 -10.83 -25.55 6.35
CA GLY A 191 -11.17 -24.55 7.36
C GLY A 191 -11.84 -23.31 6.74
N ILE A 192 -12.68 -22.63 7.51
CA ILE A 192 -13.26 -21.34 7.10
C ILE A 192 -12.56 -20.22 7.87
N ILE A 193 -12.04 -19.26 7.12
CA ILE A 193 -11.57 -17.98 7.61
C ILE A 193 -12.61 -16.91 7.30
N ALA A 194 -12.97 -16.11 8.30
CA ALA A 194 -13.93 -15.02 8.14
C ALA A 194 -13.58 -13.84 9.07
N ALA A 195 -13.90 -12.59 8.73
CA ALA A 195 -14.55 -12.18 7.49
C ALA A 195 -13.56 -11.63 6.46
N ASP A 196 -12.24 -11.66 6.74
CA ASP A 196 -11.23 -10.91 5.97
C ASP A 196 -11.66 -9.42 5.87
N GLY A 197 -11.88 -8.84 7.04
CA GLY A 197 -12.38 -7.47 7.22
C GLY A 197 -12.06 -6.96 8.62
N ASP A 198 -13.06 -6.44 9.34
CA ASP A 198 -12.91 -5.96 10.71
C ASP A 198 -13.32 -6.99 11.77
N TRP A 199 -13.21 -6.61 13.04
CA TRP A 199 -13.57 -7.45 14.18
C TRP A 199 -15.08 -7.68 14.37
N SER A 200 -15.96 -7.07 13.56
CA SER A 200 -17.42 -7.11 13.78
C SER A 200 -18.01 -8.52 13.71
N ILE A 201 -17.40 -9.42 12.94
CA ILE A 201 -17.81 -10.83 12.84
C ILE A 201 -17.83 -11.54 14.20
N ALA A 202 -16.92 -11.18 15.11
CA ALA A 202 -16.85 -11.78 16.44
C ALA A 202 -18.14 -11.59 17.24
N ALA A 203 -18.75 -10.39 17.16
CA ALA A 203 -20.01 -10.11 17.83
C ALA A 203 -21.20 -10.88 17.22
N ALA A 204 -21.14 -11.19 15.92
CA ALA A 204 -22.14 -12.03 15.26
C ALA A 204 -22.00 -13.50 15.68
N MET A 205 -20.77 -14.02 15.76
CA MET A 205 -20.49 -15.40 16.21
C MET A 205 -20.97 -15.66 17.64
N LEU A 206 -20.82 -14.70 18.56
CA LEU A 206 -21.34 -14.85 19.93
C LEU A 206 -22.88 -14.92 20.01
N LYS A 207 -23.58 -14.43 18.99
CA LYS A 207 -25.05 -14.46 18.90
C LYS A 207 -25.58 -15.69 18.16
N ASP A 208 -24.77 -16.27 17.27
CA ASP A 208 -25.14 -17.40 16.43
C ASP A 208 -24.15 -18.56 16.61
N PRO A 209 -24.50 -19.56 17.44
CA PRO A 209 -23.66 -20.74 17.64
C PRO A 209 -23.33 -21.50 16.36
N TYR A 210 -24.23 -21.52 15.36
CA TYR A 210 -23.97 -22.19 14.09
C TYR A 210 -22.89 -21.46 13.30
N LEU A 211 -22.93 -20.13 13.30
CA LEU A 211 -21.88 -19.30 12.69
C LEU A 211 -20.55 -19.48 13.42
N ASN A 212 -20.57 -19.49 14.76
CA ASN A 212 -19.38 -19.72 15.56
C ASN A 212 -18.77 -21.09 15.28
N ASP A 213 -19.59 -22.14 15.14
CA ASP A 213 -19.15 -23.51 14.86
C ASP A 213 -18.61 -23.69 13.44
N ALA A 214 -19.14 -22.93 12.49
CA ALA A 214 -18.71 -22.94 11.10
C ALA A 214 -17.32 -22.30 10.88
N ILE A 215 -17.00 -21.24 11.64
CA ILE A 215 -15.78 -20.45 11.46
C ILE A 215 -14.65 -21.03 12.31
N GLU A 216 -13.54 -21.40 11.68
CA GLU A 216 -12.34 -21.87 12.39
C GLU A 216 -11.43 -20.71 12.81
N VAL A 217 -11.31 -19.71 11.94
CA VAL A 217 -10.39 -18.57 12.09
C VAL A 217 -11.15 -17.26 11.91
N ILE A 218 -10.97 -16.33 12.85
CA ILE A 218 -11.32 -14.93 12.67
C ILE A 218 -10.14 -14.21 12.00
N GLY A 219 -10.27 -13.92 10.70
CA GLY A 219 -9.29 -13.18 9.91
C GLY A 219 -9.67 -11.70 9.81
N VAL A 220 -8.75 -10.83 10.18
CA VAL A 220 -8.93 -9.37 10.12
C VAL A 220 -7.79 -8.67 9.39
N HIS A 221 -8.10 -7.49 8.85
CA HIS A 221 -7.16 -6.66 8.10
C HIS A 221 -6.65 -5.50 8.96
N TYR A 222 -5.34 -5.25 8.89
CA TYR A 222 -4.65 -4.10 9.51
C TYR A 222 -5.08 -3.81 10.97
N PRO A 223 -5.04 -4.79 11.89
CA PRO A 223 -5.60 -4.68 13.24
C PRO A 223 -4.83 -3.72 14.17
N GLY A 224 -3.69 -3.19 13.73
CA GLY A 224 -2.83 -2.35 14.58
C GLY A 224 -2.36 -3.08 15.82
N THR A 225 -2.07 -4.38 15.70
CA THR A 225 -1.68 -5.31 16.77
C THR A 225 -2.75 -5.64 17.82
N ASN A 226 -3.92 -5.00 17.79
CA ASN A 226 -4.93 -5.14 18.83
C ASN A 226 -6.06 -6.09 18.44
N THR A 227 -6.74 -6.64 19.44
CA THR A 227 -7.96 -7.45 19.31
C THR A 227 -9.10 -6.86 20.13
N VAL A 228 -10.31 -7.39 19.98
CA VAL A 228 -11.49 -7.01 20.78
C VAL A 228 -11.90 -8.13 21.74
N LYS A 229 -12.63 -7.80 22.80
CA LYS A 229 -13.02 -8.78 23.84
C LYS A 229 -13.91 -9.88 23.26
N GLU A 230 -14.80 -9.50 22.35
CA GLU A 230 -15.73 -10.39 21.68
C GLU A 230 -14.98 -11.49 20.93
N ALA A 231 -13.90 -11.14 20.23
CA ALA A 231 -13.06 -12.09 19.49
C ALA A 231 -12.38 -13.09 20.44
N LEU A 232 -11.90 -12.64 21.61
CA LEU A 232 -11.34 -13.52 22.62
C LEU A 232 -12.38 -14.48 23.21
N TRP A 233 -13.61 -14.03 23.42
CA TRP A 233 -14.71 -14.85 23.94
C TRP A 233 -15.21 -15.93 22.97
N THR A 234 -14.94 -15.78 21.67
CA THR A 234 -15.26 -16.86 20.70
C THR A 234 -14.38 -18.09 20.88
N GLU A 235 -13.23 -17.96 21.56
CA GLU A 235 -12.20 -19.00 21.69
C GLU A 235 -11.63 -19.51 20.36
N ARG A 236 -11.91 -18.83 19.24
CA ARG A 236 -11.37 -19.14 17.92
C ARG A 236 -9.94 -18.63 17.73
N LYS A 237 -9.29 -19.16 16.69
CA LYS A 237 -8.01 -18.63 16.19
C LYS A 237 -8.24 -17.21 15.67
N LEU A 238 -7.30 -16.32 15.94
CA LEU A 238 -7.36 -14.92 15.52
C LEU A 238 -6.15 -14.67 14.64
N TRP A 239 -6.34 -14.25 13.40
CA TRP A 239 -5.25 -13.98 12.47
C TRP A 239 -5.32 -12.54 11.98
N SER A 240 -4.15 -11.91 11.86
CA SER A 240 -4.01 -10.76 10.95
C SER A 240 -3.91 -11.34 9.54
N SER A 241 -5.07 -11.52 8.88
CA SER A 241 -5.18 -12.22 7.60
C SER A 241 -4.78 -11.36 6.41
N GLU A 242 -4.55 -10.07 6.67
CA GLU A 242 -3.91 -9.09 5.80
C GLU A 242 -3.28 -7.99 6.66
N ASP A 243 -1.98 -7.77 6.51
CA ASP A 243 -1.21 -6.75 7.23
C ASP A 243 -0.04 -6.28 6.35
N TYR A 244 0.87 -5.48 6.91
CA TYR A 244 2.04 -4.92 6.21
C TYR A 244 1.66 -3.78 5.23
N SER A 245 1.44 -4.09 3.94
CA SER A 245 1.11 -3.12 2.87
C SER A 245 1.99 -1.86 2.90
N THR A 246 3.26 -2.01 3.22
CA THR A 246 4.15 -0.85 3.42
C THR A 246 5.36 -1.03 2.51
N PHE A 247 5.84 0.09 1.96
CA PHE A 247 7.00 0.11 1.09
C PHE A 247 8.16 -0.63 1.73
N ASN A 248 8.82 -1.51 0.97
CA ASN A 248 9.75 -2.51 1.48
C ASN A 248 11.17 -2.03 1.77
N ASP A 249 11.29 -0.74 2.10
CA ASP A 249 12.49 -0.16 2.66
C ASP A 249 12.70 -0.57 4.13
N ASP A 250 13.72 0.01 4.78
CA ASP A 250 14.03 -0.28 6.17
C ASP A 250 12.88 0.12 7.12
N ILE A 251 12.05 1.11 6.78
CA ILE A 251 10.88 1.49 7.60
C ILE A 251 9.81 0.40 7.48
N GLY A 252 9.56 -0.10 6.27
CA GLY A 252 8.70 -1.26 6.04
C GLY A 252 9.19 -2.50 6.79
N ALA A 253 10.49 -2.78 6.71
CA ALA A 253 11.11 -3.89 7.45
C ALA A 253 10.91 -3.74 8.96
N GLY A 254 11.07 -2.53 9.50
CA GLY A 254 10.81 -2.25 10.92
C GLY A 254 9.33 -2.41 11.29
N CYS A 255 8.40 -1.96 10.43
CA CYS A 255 6.97 -2.22 10.58
C CYS A 255 6.70 -3.71 10.68
N TRP A 256 7.23 -4.51 9.74
CA TRP A 256 7.01 -5.95 9.66
C TRP A 256 7.58 -6.68 10.88
N ALA A 257 8.84 -6.39 11.25
CA ALA A 257 9.48 -6.98 12.43
C ALA A 257 8.68 -6.74 13.71
N ARG A 258 8.18 -5.49 13.89
CA ARG A 258 7.38 -5.11 15.06
C ARG A 258 6.06 -5.87 15.12
N ILE A 259 5.28 -5.87 14.04
CA ILE A 259 3.93 -6.47 14.06
C ILE A 259 3.96 -8.01 14.11
N LEU A 260 5.00 -8.65 13.58
CA LEU A 260 5.17 -10.11 13.71
C LEU A 260 5.21 -10.58 15.18
N ASN A 261 5.86 -9.83 16.06
CA ASN A 261 5.81 -10.09 17.50
C ASN A 261 4.51 -9.58 18.12
N GLN A 262 4.19 -8.30 17.88
CA GLN A 262 3.19 -7.59 18.65
C GLN A 262 1.75 -8.00 18.34
N ASN A 263 1.47 -8.55 17.16
CA ASN A 263 0.16 -9.13 16.84
C ASN A 263 -0.21 -10.25 17.82
N TYR A 264 0.74 -11.07 18.26
CA TYR A 264 0.50 -12.06 19.30
C TYR A 264 0.51 -11.46 20.71
N VAL A 265 1.50 -10.62 21.02
CA VAL A 265 1.66 -10.03 22.37
C VAL A 265 0.44 -9.21 22.78
N ASN A 266 -0.05 -8.35 21.89
CA ASN A 266 -1.14 -7.43 22.17
C ASN A 266 -2.51 -8.05 21.80
N GLY A 267 -2.58 -8.67 20.62
CA GLY A 267 -3.84 -9.11 20.00
C GLY A 267 -4.16 -10.59 20.12
N ARG A 268 -3.26 -11.40 20.70
CA ARG A 268 -3.35 -12.87 20.72
C ARG A 268 -3.51 -13.50 19.33
N MET A 269 -3.08 -12.80 18.29
CA MET A 269 -3.14 -13.29 16.92
C MET A 269 -2.02 -14.28 16.65
N THR A 270 -2.35 -15.44 16.11
CA THR A 270 -1.45 -16.59 15.97
C THR A 270 -0.90 -16.77 14.56
N SER A 271 -1.31 -15.91 13.63
CA SER A 271 -0.78 -15.76 12.28
C SER A 271 -0.84 -14.30 11.84
N THR A 272 0.11 -13.92 10.99
CA THR A 272 0.16 -12.64 10.28
C THR A 272 0.52 -12.91 8.82
N ILE A 273 -0.24 -12.35 7.88
CA ILE A 273 -0.05 -12.54 6.44
C ILE A 273 0.21 -11.18 5.80
N SER A 274 1.34 -11.01 5.10
CA SER A 274 1.66 -9.76 4.42
C SER A 274 0.86 -9.61 3.12
N TRP A 275 0.17 -8.48 2.95
CA TRP A 275 -0.12 -7.98 1.62
C TRP A 275 1.01 -7.02 1.21
N ASN A 276 1.77 -7.28 0.14
CA ASN A 276 1.73 -8.47 -0.72
C ASN A 276 2.98 -9.37 -0.56
N LEU A 277 2.95 -10.53 -1.20
CA LEU A 277 4.02 -11.53 -1.20
C LEU A 277 5.30 -10.95 -1.83
N ILE A 278 5.14 -10.28 -2.97
CA ILE A 278 6.23 -9.79 -3.81
C ILE A 278 5.72 -8.63 -4.68
N ALA A 279 6.52 -7.58 -4.79
CA ALA A 279 6.27 -6.48 -5.72
C ALA A 279 6.69 -6.88 -7.13
N SER A 280 5.79 -7.53 -7.87
CA SER A 280 5.95 -7.95 -9.25
C SER A 280 4.85 -7.37 -10.14
N TYR A 281 4.66 -6.07 -10.03
CA TYR A 281 3.77 -5.21 -10.80
C TYR A 281 4.52 -3.90 -11.06
N TYR A 282 4.03 -3.06 -11.98
CA TYR A 282 4.71 -1.79 -12.26
C TYR A 282 4.72 -0.87 -11.04
N GLU A 283 5.88 -0.38 -10.62
CA GLU A 283 6.07 0.54 -9.47
C GLU A 283 5.08 1.74 -9.43
N ASN A 284 4.66 2.25 -10.60
CA ASN A 284 3.75 3.39 -10.67
C ASN A 284 2.26 3.05 -10.52
N LEU A 285 1.92 1.77 -10.36
CA LEU A 285 0.58 1.36 -9.92
C LEU A 285 0.39 1.67 -8.43
N SER A 286 -0.75 1.27 -7.88
CA SER A 286 -1.03 1.55 -6.48
C SER A 286 -0.01 0.81 -5.62
N PHE A 287 0.43 1.39 -4.50
CA PHE A 287 1.26 0.67 -3.53
C PHE A 287 2.54 0.02 -4.13
N GLY A 288 3.16 0.66 -5.14
CA GLY A 288 4.41 0.18 -5.74
C GLY A 288 5.49 -0.06 -4.69
N GLY A 289 6.07 -1.26 -4.67
CA GLY A 289 7.11 -1.65 -3.71
C GLY A 289 6.61 -2.19 -2.36
N ASP A 290 5.31 -2.48 -2.20
CA ASP A 290 4.73 -2.93 -0.92
C ASP A 290 4.77 -4.48 -0.71
N GLY A 291 5.67 -5.18 -1.41
CA GLY A 291 5.88 -6.62 -1.24
C GLY A 291 7.02 -6.98 -0.29
N LEU A 292 7.13 -8.23 0.17
CA LEU A 292 8.27 -8.63 1.03
C LEU A 292 9.64 -8.49 0.33
N MET A 293 9.65 -8.55 -1.00
CA MET A 293 10.79 -8.29 -1.88
C MET A 293 10.30 -7.72 -3.22
N THR A 294 11.23 -7.29 -4.08
CA THR A 294 10.91 -6.63 -5.36
C THR A 294 11.42 -7.43 -6.56
N ALA A 295 10.55 -7.69 -7.53
CA ALA A 295 10.88 -8.34 -8.80
C ALA A 295 9.94 -7.86 -9.92
N GLU A 296 10.13 -6.62 -10.34
CA GLU A 296 9.28 -5.92 -11.32
C GLU A 296 9.94 -5.73 -12.69
N GLU A 297 11.13 -6.29 -12.92
CA GLU A 297 11.90 -6.15 -14.17
C GLU A 297 12.24 -7.49 -14.83
N PRO A 298 11.24 -8.28 -15.26
CA PRO A 298 11.48 -9.56 -15.94
C PRO A 298 12.34 -9.43 -17.21
N TRP A 299 12.30 -8.27 -17.91
CA TRP A 299 13.11 -8.00 -19.10
C TRP A 299 14.61 -7.83 -18.81
N SER A 300 14.98 -7.52 -17.56
CA SER A 300 16.38 -7.38 -17.14
C SER A 300 16.87 -8.59 -16.34
N GLY A 301 15.94 -9.29 -15.66
CA GLY A 301 16.26 -10.30 -14.66
C GLY A 301 16.66 -9.71 -13.30
N HIS A 302 16.64 -8.38 -13.14
CA HIS A 302 16.93 -7.71 -11.87
C HIS A 302 15.84 -8.00 -10.84
N TYR A 303 16.23 -8.31 -9.62
CA TYR A 303 15.34 -8.37 -8.45
C TYR A 303 16.11 -7.90 -7.23
N VAL A 304 15.40 -7.54 -6.16
CA VAL A 304 16.01 -7.09 -4.91
C VAL A 304 15.46 -7.92 -3.76
N VAL A 305 16.36 -8.51 -2.97
CA VAL A 305 16.01 -9.25 -1.74
C VAL A 305 16.01 -8.27 -0.58
N GLU A 306 14.84 -7.70 -0.32
CA GLU A 306 14.67 -6.62 0.64
C GLU A 306 14.73 -7.09 2.10
N ALA A 307 14.94 -6.15 3.03
CA ALA A 307 15.02 -6.42 4.46
C ALA A 307 13.80 -7.18 5.05
N PRO A 308 12.54 -7.00 4.61
CA PRO A 308 11.40 -7.77 5.11
C PRO A 308 11.52 -9.30 4.92
N ILE A 309 12.24 -9.80 3.90
CA ILE A 309 12.55 -11.24 3.76
C ILE A 309 13.28 -11.76 4.99
N TRP A 310 14.26 -11.00 5.47
CA TRP A 310 15.11 -11.37 6.59
C TRP A 310 14.40 -11.16 7.94
N MET A 311 13.54 -10.14 8.06
CA MET A 311 12.65 -9.99 9.22
C MET A 311 11.67 -11.17 9.33
N THR A 312 11.18 -11.67 8.20
CA THR A 312 10.36 -12.89 8.16
C THR A 312 11.14 -14.11 8.62
N ALA A 313 12.38 -14.28 8.13
CA ALA A 313 13.25 -15.41 8.44
C ALA A 313 13.56 -15.56 9.94
N HIS A 314 13.62 -14.44 10.68
CA HIS A 314 13.78 -14.42 12.15
C HIS A 314 12.70 -15.22 12.89
N THR A 315 11.52 -15.39 12.30
CA THR A 315 10.45 -16.22 12.86
C THR A 315 10.32 -17.56 12.12
N THR A 316 10.22 -17.53 10.79
CA THR A 316 9.83 -18.71 10.00
C THR A 316 10.88 -19.82 9.95
N GLN A 317 12.18 -19.47 9.96
CA GLN A 317 13.21 -20.51 9.92
C GLN A 317 13.33 -21.30 11.24
N PHE A 318 12.73 -20.81 12.33
CA PHE A 318 12.92 -21.32 13.69
C PHE A 318 11.61 -21.68 14.39
N THR A 319 10.50 -21.64 13.68
CA THR A 319 9.17 -22.02 14.15
C THR A 319 8.45 -22.76 13.04
N GLN A 320 7.41 -23.52 13.35
CA GLN A 320 6.53 -24.15 12.36
C GLN A 320 5.09 -24.10 12.86
N PRO A 321 4.08 -24.08 11.97
CA PRO A 321 2.69 -24.27 12.38
C PRO A 321 2.54 -25.50 13.29
N GLY A 322 1.81 -25.35 14.39
CA GLY A 322 1.68 -26.39 15.43
C GLY A 322 2.64 -26.24 16.62
N TRP A 323 3.60 -25.31 16.55
CA TRP A 323 4.34 -24.87 17.73
C TRP A 323 3.42 -24.08 18.66
N PHE A 324 3.83 -23.92 19.92
CA PHE A 324 3.07 -23.15 20.90
C PHE A 324 3.87 -21.97 21.39
N TYR A 325 3.24 -20.80 21.44
CA TYR A 325 3.78 -19.70 22.22
C TYR A 325 3.81 -20.08 23.71
N LEU A 326 4.78 -19.56 24.45
CA LEU A 326 4.75 -19.58 25.91
C LEU A 326 3.78 -18.53 26.44
N GLN A 327 3.36 -18.67 27.70
CA GLN A 327 2.59 -17.61 28.37
C GLN A 327 3.48 -16.42 28.78
N THR A 328 4.79 -16.64 28.90
CA THR A 328 5.78 -15.64 29.28
C THR A 328 6.32 -14.87 28.08
N VAL A 329 5.44 -14.17 27.36
CA VAL A 329 5.78 -13.22 26.28
C VAL A 329 5.38 -11.81 26.70
N GLY A 330 5.93 -10.77 26.08
CA GLY A 330 5.53 -9.41 26.44
C GLY A 330 6.39 -8.30 25.86
N ASN A 331 6.11 -7.09 26.33
CA ASN A 331 6.88 -5.91 26.01
C ASN A 331 8.13 -5.81 26.90
N LEU A 332 9.18 -5.21 26.34
CA LEU A 332 10.39 -4.85 27.06
C LEU A 332 10.18 -3.52 27.79
N THR A 333 10.94 -3.31 28.86
CA THR A 333 10.75 -2.19 29.79
C THR A 333 11.06 -0.84 29.14
N SER A 334 12.09 -0.78 28.29
CA SER A 334 12.49 0.44 27.59
C SER A 334 12.10 0.44 26.11
N GLY A 335 10.98 -0.21 25.77
CA GLY A 335 10.46 -0.31 24.40
C GLY A 335 10.95 -1.57 23.66
N GLY A 336 10.17 -2.02 22.67
CA GLY A 336 10.34 -3.32 22.00
C GLY A 336 9.54 -4.45 22.66
N SER A 337 9.62 -5.65 22.07
CA SER A 337 8.87 -6.82 22.54
C SER A 337 9.65 -8.13 22.33
N TYR A 338 9.22 -9.18 23.02
CA TYR A 338 9.73 -10.52 22.83
C TYR A 338 8.62 -11.57 22.85
N VAL A 339 8.78 -12.59 22.01
CA VAL A 339 7.98 -13.81 22.01
C VAL A 339 8.87 -15.02 22.19
N ALA A 340 8.31 -16.09 22.74
CA ALA A 340 8.99 -17.37 22.91
C ALA A 340 8.05 -18.51 22.53
N LEU A 341 8.58 -19.48 21.79
CA LEU A 341 7.82 -20.61 21.25
C LEU A 341 8.55 -21.94 21.49
N THR A 342 7.79 -23.03 21.59
CA THR A 342 8.30 -24.40 21.71
C THR A 342 7.49 -25.38 20.87
N ASP A 343 8.16 -26.42 20.37
CA ASP A 343 7.55 -27.55 19.67
C ASP A 343 7.06 -28.66 20.61
N ARG A 344 7.21 -28.49 21.93
CA ARG A 344 6.97 -29.49 22.98
C ARG A 344 7.87 -30.73 22.90
N LYS A 345 8.90 -30.71 22.06
CA LYS A 345 9.91 -31.77 21.91
C LYS A 345 11.29 -31.33 22.41
N GLY A 346 11.34 -30.19 23.11
CA GLY A 346 12.54 -29.65 23.73
C GLY A 346 13.16 -28.47 22.97
N ASN A 347 12.64 -28.11 21.78
CA ASN A 347 13.12 -26.92 21.10
C ASN A 347 12.52 -25.65 21.71
N LEU A 348 13.33 -24.60 21.74
CA LEU A 348 12.99 -23.26 22.19
C LEU A 348 13.46 -22.24 21.16
N THR A 349 12.58 -21.33 20.79
CA THR A 349 12.91 -20.15 19.97
C THR A 349 12.39 -18.90 20.67
N ILE A 350 13.25 -17.90 20.86
CA ILE A 350 12.92 -16.58 21.40
C ILE A 350 13.21 -15.56 20.30
N VAL A 351 12.22 -14.73 19.95
CA VAL A 351 12.36 -13.64 18.98
C VAL A 351 12.15 -12.31 19.69
N ILE A 352 13.10 -11.39 19.55
CA ILE A 352 13.11 -10.08 20.21
C ILE A 352 13.19 -9.01 19.13
N GLU A 353 12.41 -7.94 19.27
CA GLU A 353 12.48 -6.75 18.42
C GLU A 353 12.53 -5.47 19.27
N THR A 354 13.28 -4.46 18.82
CA THR A 354 13.41 -3.15 19.46
C THR A 354 13.15 -2.00 18.49
N MET A 355 12.15 -2.15 17.63
CA MET A 355 11.85 -1.20 16.56
C MET A 355 11.38 0.14 17.11
N THR A 356 12.05 1.23 16.74
CA THR A 356 11.65 2.59 17.14
C THR A 356 10.41 3.04 16.40
N HIS A 357 9.67 3.97 17.00
CA HIS A 357 8.45 4.52 16.40
C HIS A 357 8.68 5.04 14.97
N ASN A 358 9.67 5.91 14.77
CA ASN A 358 9.86 6.59 13.49
C ASN A 358 10.32 5.64 12.38
N HIS A 359 10.96 4.53 12.73
CA HIS A 359 11.53 3.55 11.80
C HIS A 359 10.68 2.28 11.66
N SER A 360 9.43 2.29 12.15
CA SER A 360 8.55 1.13 12.05
C SER A 360 7.09 1.48 11.79
N GLN A 361 6.85 2.62 11.15
CA GLN A 361 5.50 3.06 10.79
C GLN A 361 4.99 2.21 9.62
N CYS A 362 3.93 1.45 9.88
CA CYS A 362 3.15 0.84 8.81
C CYS A 362 2.22 1.90 8.20
N ILE A 363 1.76 1.71 6.97
CA ILE A 363 0.78 2.64 6.37
C ILE A 363 -0.56 2.64 7.11
N ARG A 364 -0.91 1.53 7.77
CA ARG A 364 -2.20 1.28 8.43
C ARG A 364 -2.02 0.44 9.69
N PRO A 365 -2.72 0.78 10.79
CA PRO A 365 -3.26 2.11 11.11
C PRO A 365 -2.13 3.10 11.45
N PRO A 366 -2.43 4.41 11.60
CA PRO A 366 -1.49 5.35 12.18
C PRO A 366 -0.97 4.85 13.54
N LEU A 367 0.35 4.85 13.70
CA LEU A 367 1.02 4.33 14.88
C LEU A 367 1.09 5.44 15.96
N PRO A 368 0.55 5.23 17.17
CA PRO A 368 0.75 6.17 18.27
C PRO A 368 2.23 6.22 18.67
N TYR A 369 2.69 7.41 19.09
CA TYR A 369 4.08 7.60 19.52
C TYR A 369 4.44 6.71 20.71
N PHE A 370 5.64 6.13 20.66
CA PHE A 370 6.28 5.43 21.77
C PHE A 370 7.80 5.62 21.70
N GLU A 371 8.47 5.42 22.83
CA GLU A 371 9.93 5.52 22.93
C GLU A 371 10.56 4.15 23.03
N VAL A 372 11.73 4.01 22.39
CA VAL A 372 12.63 2.87 22.57
C VAL A 372 14.01 3.42 22.88
N SER A 373 14.65 2.85 23.89
CA SER A 373 16.03 3.21 24.26
C SER A 373 16.88 1.97 24.54
N PRO A 374 18.21 2.06 24.36
CA PRO A 374 19.11 0.95 24.64
C PRO A 374 18.95 0.44 26.07
N GLN A 375 18.92 -0.89 26.25
CA GLN A 375 18.61 -1.51 27.53
C GLN A 375 19.36 -2.83 27.75
N MET A 376 19.61 -3.13 29.01
CA MET A 376 20.18 -4.41 29.45
C MET A 376 19.06 -5.34 29.90
N VAL A 377 18.90 -6.47 29.23
CA VAL A 377 17.85 -7.45 29.53
C VAL A 377 18.46 -8.77 29.94
N THR A 378 17.91 -9.40 30.98
CA THR A 378 18.34 -10.73 31.44
C THR A 378 17.18 -11.70 31.32
N PHE A 379 17.36 -12.74 30.50
CA PHE A 379 16.41 -13.84 30.38
C PHE A 379 16.78 -14.96 31.34
N ARG A 380 15.79 -15.49 32.05
CA ARG A 380 15.93 -16.63 32.96
C ARG A 380 15.11 -17.80 32.43
N LEU A 381 15.79 -18.85 32.01
CA LEU A 381 15.19 -20.10 31.54
C LEU A 381 14.79 -20.94 32.74
N LYS A 382 13.52 -21.32 32.79
CA LYS A 382 12.94 -22.18 33.83
C LYS A 382 12.20 -23.35 33.18
N GLY A 383 11.61 -24.19 34.03
CA GLY A 383 10.81 -25.33 33.58
C GLY A 383 11.64 -26.31 32.76
N SER A 384 11.09 -26.76 31.64
CA SER A 384 11.80 -27.70 30.77
C SER A 384 13.06 -27.07 30.15
N PHE A 385 13.18 -25.75 30.07
CA PHE A 385 14.32 -25.06 29.44
C PHE A 385 15.51 -24.79 30.38
N ALA A 386 15.38 -25.08 31.67
CA ALA A 386 16.40 -24.75 32.68
C ALA A 386 17.76 -25.45 32.47
N HIS A 387 17.77 -26.54 31.69
CA HIS A 387 18.97 -27.34 31.39
C HIS A 387 19.76 -26.84 30.18
N LEU A 388 19.21 -25.89 29.40
CA LEU A 388 19.87 -25.39 28.19
C LEU A 388 21.11 -24.57 28.56
N THR A 389 22.25 -24.89 27.95
CA THR A 389 23.54 -24.23 28.19
C THR A 389 24.01 -23.36 27.01
N ASP A 390 23.46 -23.62 25.82
CA ASP A 390 23.93 -23.07 24.56
C ASP A 390 22.76 -22.81 23.63
N LEU A 391 22.69 -21.60 23.07
CA LEU A 391 21.65 -21.20 22.12
C LEU A 391 22.28 -20.51 20.90
N LYS A 392 21.81 -20.84 19.70
CA LYS A 392 22.19 -20.12 18.47
C LYS A 392 21.62 -18.70 18.52
N LEU A 393 22.34 -17.76 17.93
CA LEU A 393 21.92 -16.36 17.86
C LEU A 393 21.96 -15.87 16.43
N TRP A 394 20.81 -15.45 15.93
CA TRP A 394 20.65 -14.72 14.66
C TRP A 394 20.32 -13.27 14.96
N TYR A 395 20.90 -12.36 14.18
CA TYR A 395 20.82 -10.92 14.44
C TYR A 395 20.57 -10.13 13.17
N SER A 396 19.68 -9.13 13.28
CA SER A 396 19.56 -8.05 12.31
C SER A 396 19.56 -6.68 12.99
N LYS A 397 20.06 -5.68 12.27
CA LYS A 397 20.06 -4.26 12.64
C LYS A 397 19.72 -3.46 11.40
N LEU A 398 18.65 -2.68 11.51
CA LEU A 398 18.33 -1.62 10.55
C LEU A 398 19.08 -0.35 11.02
N ASP A 399 20.10 0.04 10.27
CA ASP A 399 21.04 1.11 10.63
C ASP A 399 20.71 2.39 9.85
N PHE A 400 19.78 3.15 10.38
CA PHE A 400 19.37 4.45 9.84
C PHE A 400 20.43 5.55 9.98
N GLU A 401 21.46 5.35 10.81
CA GLU A 401 22.54 6.33 10.99
C GLU A 401 23.60 6.19 9.89
N THR A 402 24.09 4.97 9.67
CA THR A 402 25.17 4.71 8.70
C THR A 402 24.67 4.19 7.35
N LYS A 403 23.40 3.78 7.27
CA LYS A 403 22.76 3.14 6.11
C LYS A 403 23.48 1.86 5.67
N LYS A 404 23.90 1.08 6.65
CA LYS A 404 24.58 -0.21 6.45
C LYS A 404 23.95 -1.26 7.35
N ASP A 405 22.87 -1.81 6.88
CA ASP A 405 22.12 -2.80 7.63
C ASP A 405 22.92 -4.10 7.80
N THR A 406 22.73 -4.71 8.95
CA THR A 406 23.12 -6.10 9.17
C THR A 406 21.85 -6.93 9.09
N LEU A 407 21.75 -7.84 8.13
CA LEU A 407 20.54 -8.64 7.93
C LEU A 407 20.84 -10.13 8.12
N PHE A 408 20.11 -10.76 9.04
CA PHE A 408 20.11 -12.20 9.29
C PHE A 408 21.51 -12.82 9.47
N GLU A 409 22.33 -12.18 10.30
CA GLU A 409 23.69 -12.63 10.60
C GLU A 409 23.69 -13.68 11.71
N LEU A 410 24.30 -14.84 11.46
CA LEU A 410 24.60 -15.83 12.52
C LEU A 410 25.77 -15.33 13.36
N ARG A 411 25.52 -15.10 14.65
CA ARG A 411 26.54 -14.66 15.63
C ARG A 411 26.98 -15.80 16.54
N SER A 412 28.01 -15.50 17.33
CA SER A 412 28.51 -16.41 18.37
C SER A 412 27.35 -16.89 19.28
N PRO A 413 27.26 -18.19 19.57
CA PRO A 413 26.19 -18.73 20.41
C PRO A 413 26.14 -18.07 21.79
N ILE A 414 24.93 -17.88 22.31
CA ILE A 414 24.70 -17.42 23.68
C ILE A 414 24.98 -18.57 24.64
N LYS A 415 25.88 -18.31 25.59
CA LYS A 415 26.15 -19.20 26.72
C LYS A 415 25.19 -18.87 27.85
N VAL A 416 24.48 -19.88 28.33
CA VAL A 416 23.55 -19.77 29.44
C VAL A 416 24.27 -20.17 30.73
N HIS A 417 24.38 -19.24 31.67
CA HIS A 417 25.02 -19.46 32.96
C HIS A 417 23.98 -19.46 34.07
N ASN A 418 23.94 -20.54 34.87
CA ASN A 418 22.96 -20.75 35.94
C ASN A 418 21.50 -20.54 35.46
N GLY A 419 21.16 -21.05 34.27
CA GLY A 419 19.82 -20.91 33.67
C GLY A 419 19.49 -19.48 33.24
N SER A 420 20.47 -18.60 33.06
CA SER A 420 20.25 -17.21 32.65
C SER A 420 21.28 -16.70 31.65
N PHE A 421 20.89 -15.72 30.85
CA PHE A 421 21.79 -14.96 29.99
C PHE A 421 21.34 -13.51 29.90
N THR A 422 22.27 -12.62 29.59
CA THR A 422 22.04 -11.17 29.52
C THR A 422 22.44 -10.65 28.16
N LEU A 423 21.62 -9.76 27.60
CA LEU A 423 21.87 -9.06 26.34
C LEU A 423 21.85 -7.56 26.56
N LYS A 424 22.74 -6.87 25.84
CA LYS A 424 22.62 -5.44 25.59
C LYS A 424 21.84 -5.28 24.29
N LEU A 425 20.65 -4.72 24.38
CA LEU A 425 19.83 -4.38 23.22
C LEU A 425 20.01 -2.89 22.91
N ASP A 426 20.21 -2.58 21.64
CA ASP A 426 20.11 -1.25 21.07
C ASP A 426 18.74 -1.09 20.38
N VAL A 427 18.53 0.03 19.71
CA VAL A 427 17.31 0.33 18.94
C VAL A 427 17.35 -0.30 17.55
N ASP A 428 16.18 -0.56 16.96
CA ASP A 428 16.01 -1.08 15.59
C ASP A 428 16.76 -2.39 15.31
N GLU A 429 16.78 -3.29 16.30
CA GLU A 429 17.39 -4.63 16.22
C GLU A 429 16.36 -5.76 16.28
N VAL A 430 16.68 -6.88 15.64
CA VAL A 430 15.95 -8.14 15.76
C VAL A 430 16.91 -9.25 16.15
N TYR A 431 16.56 -10.02 17.18
CA TYR A 431 17.32 -11.16 17.66
C TYR A 431 16.46 -12.42 17.59
N THR A 432 17.01 -13.51 17.06
CA THR A 432 16.44 -14.85 17.24
C THR A 432 17.41 -15.74 17.99
N ILE A 433 16.99 -16.20 19.15
CA ILE A 433 17.78 -17.04 20.05
C ILE A 433 17.11 -18.40 20.12
N THR A 434 17.77 -19.45 19.66
CA THR A 434 17.10 -20.73 19.42
C THR A 434 17.98 -21.95 19.65
N THR A 435 17.36 -23.08 19.97
CA THR A 435 18.00 -24.40 19.92
C THR A 435 18.04 -24.98 18.50
N VAL A 436 17.23 -24.46 17.58
CA VAL A 436 17.13 -24.93 16.20
C VAL A 436 18.41 -24.60 15.43
N THR A 437 19.02 -25.60 14.81
CA THR A 437 20.33 -25.47 14.12
C THR A 437 20.23 -25.35 12.60
N THR A 438 19.03 -25.35 12.03
CA THR A 438 18.78 -25.41 10.58
C THR A 438 18.66 -24.05 9.91
N GLY A 439 18.86 -22.95 10.64
CA GLY A 439 18.84 -21.61 10.07
C GLY A 439 19.99 -21.40 9.09
N GLU A 440 19.72 -20.69 8.01
CA GLU A 440 20.72 -20.27 7.02
C GLU A 440 20.25 -18.99 6.34
N ARG A 441 21.23 -18.11 6.07
CA ARG A 441 21.02 -16.96 5.19
C ARG A 441 21.28 -17.41 3.77
N GLY A 442 20.22 -17.74 3.04
CA GLY A 442 20.28 -18.14 1.64
C GLY A 442 20.96 -17.07 0.78
N LEU A 443 21.85 -17.49 -0.12
CA LEU A 443 22.58 -16.59 -1.00
C LEU A 443 22.60 -17.16 -2.42
N TYR A 444 22.35 -16.28 -3.37
CA TYR A 444 22.62 -16.48 -4.79
C TYR A 444 23.59 -15.38 -5.26
N PRO A 445 24.25 -15.55 -6.43
CA PRO A 445 24.97 -14.46 -7.05
C PRO A 445 24.06 -13.23 -7.26
N GLU A 446 24.64 -12.04 -7.23
CA GLU A 446 23.91 -10.80 -7.52
C GLU A 446 23.19 -10.89 -8.87
N PRO A 447 21.91 -10.52 -8.94
CA PRO A 447 21.19 -10.50 -10.20
C PRO A 447 21.74 -9.43 -11.15
N PRO A 448 21.32 -9.45 -12.43
CA PRO A 448 21.59 -8.36 -13.36
C PRO A 448 21.23 -7.00 -12.76
N LYS A 449 21.89 -5.95 -13.23
CA LYS A 449 21.56 -4.58 -12.83
C LYS A 449 20.19 -4.19 -13.39
N SER A 450 19.46 -3.39 -12.63
CA SER A 450 18.24 -2.74 -13.08
C SER A 450 18.42 -2.09 -14.45
N CYS A 451 17.45 -2.27 -15.34
CA CYS A 451 17.36 -1.49 -16.55
C CYS A 451 15.90 -1.16 -16.93
N PRO A 452 15.66 0.02 -17.55
CA PRO A 452 14.33 0.39 -17.98
C PRO A 452 13.76 -0.57 -19.02
N PHE A 453 12.43 -0.59 -19.14
CA PHE A 453 11.74 -1.37 -20.16
C PHE A 453 12.32 -1.12 -21.57
N PRO A 454 12.43 -2.15 -22.43
CA PRO A 454 12.98 -2.01 -23.77
C PRO A 454 12.35 -0.87 -24.58
N LYS A 455 13.18 0.08 -25.04
CA LYS A 455 12.74 1.22 -25.88
C LYS A 455 12.07 0.81 -27.20
N LYS A 456 12.31 -0.42 -27.64
CA LYS A 456 11.65 -1.06 -28.78
C LYS A 456 11.17 -2.41 -28.30
N TYR A 457 9.87 -2.62 -28.40
CA TYR A 457 9.20 -3.86 -28.03
C TYR A 457 8.15 -4.16 -29.08
N SER A 458 8.00 -5.44 -29.39
CA SER A 458 6.99 -5.98 -30.30
C SER A 458 6.63 -7.38 -29.85
N ASP A 459 5.37 -7.72 -29.93
CA ASP A 459 4.85 -9.07 -29.72
C ASP A 459 3.84 -9.33 -30.83
N ASP A 460 4.00 -10.46 -31.54
CA ASP A 460 3.10 -10.90 -32.60
C ASP A 460 2.10 -11.96 -32.09
N PHE A 461 2.20 -12.32 -30.82
CA PHE A 461 1.39 -13.30 -30.12
C PHE A 461 1.42 -14.71 -30.72
N THR A 462 2.41 -15.03 -31.58
CA THR A 462 2.48 -16.30 -32.30
C THR A 462 3.01 -17.42 -31.41
N ILE A 463 2.14 -17.94 -30.55
CA ILE A 463 2.44 -19.04 -29.64
C ILE A 463 1.27 -20.03 -29.60
N ASP A 464 1.54 -21.29 -29.93
CA ASP A 464 0.48 -22.31 -30.02
C ASP A 464 0.08 -22.86 -28.65
N ASN A 465 1.06 -23.06 -27.77
CA ASN A 465 0.85 -23.56 -26.41
C ASN A 465 1.57 -22.62 -25.43
N PRO A 466 0.96 -21.47 -25.09
CA PRO A 466 1.59 -20.54 -24.16
C PRO A 466 1.67 -21.14 -22.76
N PRO A 467 2.75 -20.87 -22.00
CA PRO A 467 2.90 -21.38 -20.64
C PRO A 467 1.93 -20.75 -19.64
N PHE A 468 1.36 -19.59 -19.98
CA PHE A 468 0.38 -18.83 -19.21
C PHE A 468 -0.71 -18.30 -20.15
N SER A 469 -1.89 -17.95 -19.62
CA SER A 469 -3.05 -17.55 -20.44
C SER A 469 -2.90 -16.19 -21.13
N GLU A 470 -1.98 -15.33 -20.69
CA GLU A 470 -1.80 -13.96 -21.15
C GLU A 470 -0.36 -13.70 -21.62
N ALA A 471 -0.18 -12.79 -22.59
CA ALA A 471 1.11 -12.39 -23.11
C ALA A 471 2.00 -11.70 -22.06
N PRO A 472 3.34 -11.79 -22.16
CA PRO A 472 4.23 -11.18 -21.17
C PRO A 472 4.07 -9.65 -21.11
N TYR A 473 4.27 -9.08 -19.91
CA TYR A 473 4.31 -7.64 -19.61
C TYR A 473 3.02 -6.84 -19.76
N PHE A 474 2.00 -7.34 -20.47
CA PHE A 474 0.67 -6.77 -20.38
C PHE A 474 0.15 -6.88 -18.95
N ALA A 475 -0.47 -5.83 -18.44
CA ALA A 475 -1.05 -5.81 -17.12
C ALA A 475 -2.47 -5.27 -17.23
N ASP A 476 -3.44 -6.17 -17.22
CA ASP A 476 -4.85 -5.85 -17.35
C ASP A 476 -5.33 -5.01 -16.16
N GLN A 477 -5.94 -3.85 -16.45
CA GLN A 477 -6.42 -2.92 -15.42
C GLN A 477 -7.96 -2.85 -15.35
N THR A 478 -8.64 -3.30 -16.41
CA THR A 478 -10.09 -3.54 -16.48
C THR A 478 -10.36 -4.48 -17.65
N GLY A 479 -11.16 -5.52 -17.42
CA GLY A 479 -11.32 -6.63 -18.38
C GLY A 479 -10.14 -7.59 -18.36
N VAL A 480 -10.21 -8.67 -19.12
CA VAL A 480 -9.20 -9.74 -19.15
C VAL A 480 -8.80 -10.01 -20.59
N PHE A 481 -7.50 -10.09 -20.86
CA PHE A 481 -6.91 -10.30 -22.17
C PHE A 481 -6.19 -11.66 -22.19
N GLU A 482 -6.53 -12.52 -23.14
CA GLU A 482 -5.96 -13.87 -23.23
C GLU A 482 -5.37 -14.14 -24.62
N TYR A 483 -4.33 -14.98 -24.67
CA TYR A 483 -3.89 -15.58 -25.93
C TYR A 483 -5.06 -16.30 -26.60
N PHE A 484 -5.26 -16.04 -27.89
CA PHE A 484 -6.38 -16.58 -28.64
C PHE A 484 -5.95 -17.14 -29.98
N ARG A 485 -6.28 -18.42 -30.20
CA ARG A 485 -6.08 -19.11 -31.48
C ARG A 485 -7.37 -19.10 -32.29
N ASN A 486 -7.37 -18.40 -33.42
CA ASN A 486 -8.48 -18.44 -34.36
C ASN A 486 -8.34 -19.62 -35.32
N SER A 487 -9.07 -20.71 -35.05
CA SER A 487 -9.05 -21.91 -35.91
C SER A 487 -9.58 -21.70 -37.33
N THR A 488 -10.27 -20.58 -37.60
CA THR A 488 -10.82 -20.26 -38.93
C THR A 488 -9.89 -19.40 -39.78
N ASP A 489 -8.85 -18.82 -39.18
CA ASP A 489 -7.82 -18.03 -39.86
C ASP A 489 -6.50 -18.81 -39.86
N ASN A 490 -6.10 -19.31 -41.03
CA ASN A 490 -4.81 -19.98 -41.22
C ASN A 490 -3.73 -19.00 -41.73
N GLY A 491 -4.03 -17.71 -41.74
CA GLY A 491 -3.16 -16.63 -42.21
C GLY A 491 -2.45 -15.89 -41.06
N SER A 492 -2.28 -14.58 -41.21
CA SER A 492 -1.48 -13.74 -40.32
C SER A 492 -2.08 -13.52 -38.93
N HIS A 493 -3.37 -13.81 -38.72
CA HIS A 493 -4.06 -13.61 -37.44
C HIS A 493 -4.57 -14.92 -36.82
N ALA A 494 -3.90 -16.03 -37.13
CA ALA A 494 -4.16 -17.33 -36.50
C ALA A 494 -3.96 -17.28 -34.97
N PHE A 495 -3.04 -16.43 -34.51
CA PHE A 495 -2.74 -16.20 -33.09
C PHE A 495 -2.84 -14.70 -32.78
N THR A 496 -3.53 -14.37 -31.70
CA THR A 496 -3.87 -12.98 -31.32
C THR A 496 -3.96 -12.85 -29.80
N LEU A 497 -4.07 -11.63 -29.30
CA LEU A 497 -4.47 -11.33 -27.93
C LEU A 497 -5.91 -10.80 -27.94
N ARG A 498 -6.81 -11.39 -27.15
CA ARG A 498 -8.25 -11.11 -27.20
C ARG A 498 -8.78 -10.73 -25.82
N GLN A 499 -9.55 -9.65 -25.76
CA GLN A 499 -10.33 -9.29 -24.57
C GLN A 499 -11.56 -10.23 -24.48
N VAL A 500 -11.70 -10.98 -23.38
CA VAL A 500 -12.69 -12.09 -23.28
C VAL A 500 -13.93 -11.79 -22.42
N ILE A 501 -13.90 -10.72 -21.63
CA ILE A 501 -14.99 -10.30 -20.75
C ILE A 501 -16.09 -9.60 -21.54
N THR A 502 -17.31 -10.11 -21.40
CA THR A 502 -18.51 -9.63 -22.13
C THR A 502 -19.55 -8.97 -21.22
N GLU A 503 -19.42 -9.14 -19.91
CA GLU A 503 -20.28 -8.55 -18.88
C GLU A 503 -19.39 -7.96 -17.79
N ARG A 504 -19.77 -6.79 -17.23
CA ARG A 504 -19.03 -6.19 -16.13
C ARG A 504 -19.05 -7.13 -14.92
N PRO A 505 -17.89 -7.41 -14.28
CA PRO A 505 -17.82 -8.20 -13.05
C PRO A 505 -18.65 -7.60 -11.91
N VAL A 506 -18.89 -8.38 -10.86
CA VAL A 506 -19.19 -7.86 -9.53
C VAL A 506 -17.88 -7.29 -8.98
N THR A 507 -17.75 -5.97 -9.05
CA THR A 507 -16.47 -5.29 -8.89
C THR A 507 -16.10 -5.06 -7.42
N TRP A 508 -14.83 -5.28 -7.09
CA TRP A 508 -14.23 -4.85 -5.81
C TRP A 508 -13.83 -3.38 -5.86
N ALA A 509 -13.01 -3.01 -6.85
CA ALA A 509 -12.60 -1.63 -7.10
C ALA A 509 -13.61 -0.87 -7.99
N ARG A 510 -13.22 0.36 -8.38
CA ARG A 510 -13.92 1.17 -9.37
C ARG A 510 -13.36 0.91 -10.77
N ASP A 511 -13.58 -0.28 -11.33
CA ASP A 511 -13.14 -0.60 -12.70
C ASP A 511 -13.61 0.47 -13.70
N ALA A 512 -12.83 0.70 -14.76
CA ALA A 512 -13.20 1.61 -15.82
C ALA A 512 -14.46 1.12 -16.57
N ASP A 513 -15.12 2.00 -17.31
CA ASP A 513 -16.25 1.60 -18.16
C ASP A 513 -15.78 0.94 -19.47
N GLN A 514 -14.46 0.99 -19.74
CA GLN A 514 -13.79 0.45 -20.92
C GLN A 514 -12.64 -0.45 -20.45
N THR A 515 -12.44 -1.57 -21.15
CA THR A 515 -11.34 -2.48 -20.85
C THR A 515 -10.00 -1.92 -21.31
N ILE A 516 -8.95 -2.12 -20.52
CA ILE A 516 -7.60 -1.63 -20.82
C ILE A 516 -6.54 -2.56 -20.20
N SER A 517 -5.50 -2.82 -20.99
CA SER A 517 -4.26 -3.46 -20.53
C SER A 517 -3.11 -2.48 -20.78
N ILE A 518 -2.25 -2.28 -19.78
CA ILE A 518 -1.09 -1.38 -19.88
C ILE A 518 0.19 -2.18 -20.06
N ILE A 519 1.21 -1.56 -20.64
CA ILE A 519 2.53 -2.16 -20.87
C ILE A 519 3.58 -1.06 -21.03
N GLY A 520 4.81 -1.36 -20.64
CA GLY A 520 5.98 -0.56 -20.98
C GLY A 520 6.59 0.13 -19.77
N ASP A 521 6.89 1.42 -19.92
CA ASP A 521 7.55 2.23 -18.90
C ASP A 521 6.85 3.58 -18.78
N TYR A 522 6.39 3.89 -17.57
CA TYR A 522 5.62 5.10 -17.23
C TYR A 522 6.40 6.40 -17.48
N SER A 523 7.74 6.34 -17.59
CA SER A 523 8.57 7.50 -17.93
C SER A 523 8.53 7.88 -19.42
N TRP A 524 7.92 7.04 -20.28
CA TRP A 524 7.86 7.30 -21.72
C TRP A 524 7.05 8.53 -22.06
N THR A 525 7.71 9.45 -22.76
CA THR A 525 7.12 10.70 -23.24
C THR A 525 6.95 10.66 -24.75
N ASP A 526 8.02 10.52 -25.51
CA ASP A 526 7.95 10.37 -26.97
C ASP A 526 7.84 8.89 -27.32
N LEU A 527 6.67 8.48 -27.83
CA LEU A 527 6.42 7.09 -28.20
C LEU A 527 5.54 6.98 -29.43
N SER A 528 5.70 5.86 -30.14
CA SER A 528 4.80 5.45 -31.21
C SER A 528 4.34 4.03 -30.91
N VAL A 529 3.03 3.85 -30.79
CA VAL A 529 2.40 2.56 -30.55
C VAL A 529 1.68 2.16 -31.84
N SER A 530 1.81 0.91 -32.24
CA SER A 530 1.08 0.36 -33.38
C SER A 530 0.55 -1.01 -33.04
N CYS A 531 -0.68 -1.32 -33.45
CA CYS A 531 -1.31 -2.61 -33.23
C CYS A 531 -2.33 -2.89 -34.33
N GLU A 532 -2.50 -4.16 -34.68
CA GLU A 532 -3.59 -4.61 -35.52
C GLU A 532 -4.78 -4.97 -34.63
N VAL A 533 -5.95 -4.40 -34.92
CA VAL A 533 -7.16 -4.58 -34.10
C VAL A 533 -8.30 -5.15 -34.93
N LEU A 534 -9.11 -5.97 -34.28
CA LEU A 534 -10.36 -6.50 -34.82
C LEU A 534 -11.51 -6.11 -33.88
N ILE A 535 -12.52 -5.42 -34.43
CA ILE A 535 -13.75 -5.12 -33.68
C ILE A 535 -14.77 -6.21 -34.00
N GLU A 536 -15.17 -7.00 -33.00
CA GLU A 536 -16.10 -8.11 -33.23
C GLU A 536 -17.58 -7.70 -33.19
N THR A 537 -17.93 -6.76 -32.33
CA THR A 537 -19.33 -6.34 -32.14
C THR A 537 -19.76 -5.35 -33.22
N PRO A 538 -20.77 -5.68 -34.06
CA PRO A 538 -21.27 -4.77 -35.09
C PRO A 538 -21.90 -3.51 -34.49
N VAL A 539 -21.78 -2.40 -35.21
CA VAL A 539 -22.42 -1.09 -34.92
C VAL A 539 -21.92 -0.40 -33.65
N THR A 540 -21.96 -1.05 -32.49
CA THR A 540 -21.65 -0.46 -31.18
C THR A 540 -20.23 -0.78 -30.68
N GLY A 541 -19.56 -1.76 -31.28
CA GLY A 541 -18.20 -2.15 -30.88
C GLY A 541 -17.18 -1.04 -31.13
N GLY A 542 -16.15 -1.01 -30.29
CA GLY A 542 -15.00 -0.13 -30.46
C GLY A 542 -13.74 -0.74 -29.85
N ALA A 543 -12.59 -0.24 -30.29
CA ALA A 543 -11.27 -0.57 -29.77
C ALA A 543 -10.42 0.70 -29.76
N PHE A 544 -9.36 0.73 -28.96
CA PHE A 544 -8.47 1.89 -28.91
C PHE A 544 -7.01 1.50 -28.69
N LEU A 545 -6.12 2.40 -29.10
CA LEU A 545 -4.74 2.44 -28.62
C LEU A 545 -4.57 3.66 -27.73
N ALA A 546 -3.75 3.53 -26.68
CA ALA A 546 -3.44 4.62 -25.78
C ALA A 546 -1.93 4.83 -25.65
N ALA A 547 -1.56 6.05 -25.30
CA ALA A 547 -0.19 6.43 -25.00
C ALA A 547 -0.18 7.40 -23.81
N ARG A 548 0.88 7.35 -22.99
CA ARG A 548 1.04 8.15 -21.77
C ARG A 548 -0.12 7.99 -20.78
N VAL A 549 -0.57 6.74 -20.59
CA VAL A 549 -1.58 6.42 -19.59
C VAL A 549 -0.96 6.66 -18.21
N ASP A 550 -1.51 7.59 -17.43
CA ASP A 550 -0.88 8.08 -16.19
C ASP A 550 -1.32 7.38 -14.91
N GLN A 551 -2.42 6.62 -14.96
CA GLN A 551 -3.00 5.92 -13.82
C GLN A 551 -3.44 4.52 -14.22
N GLY A 552 -3.32 3.59 -13.28
CA GLY A 552 -3.86 2.23 -13.35
C GLY A 552 -4.44 1.84 -11.99
N GLY A 553 -4.55 0.54 -11.73
CA GLY A 553 -5.02 -0.02 -10.48
C GLY A 553 -6.42 0.46 -10.10
N GLU A 554 -6.64 0.70 -8.80
CA GLU A 554 -7.89 1.26 -8.27
C GLU A 554 -8.29 2.62 -8.90
N SER A 555 -7.31 3.34 -9.47
CA SER A 555 -7.52 4.65 -10.11
C SER A 555 -7.71 4.58 -11.63
N VAL A 556 -7.78 3.38 -12.22
CA VAL A 556 -7.88 3.18 -13.68
C VAL A 556 -9.03 3.97 -14.33
N ARG A 557 -10.16 4.14 -13.65
CA ARG A 557 -11.31 4.90 -14.18
C ARG A 557 -11.03 6.39 -14.39
N GLU A 558 -9.98 6.91 -13.75
CA GLU A 558 -9.56 8.30 -13.82
C GLU A 558 -8.34 8.50 -14.74
N ALA A 559 -7.89 7.44 -15.40
CA ALA A 559 -6.71 7.45 -16.27
C ALA A 559 -6.81 8.48 -17.39
N LYS A 560 -5.76 9.30 -17.49
CA LYS A 560 -5.53 10.27 -18.55
C LYS A 560 -4.39 9.81 -19.43
N GLY A 561 -4.33 10.40 -20.62
CA GLY A 561 -3.33 10.05 -21.63
C GLY A 561 -3.76 10.60 -22.98
N VAL A 562 -3.39 9.90 -24.05
CA VAL A 562 -3.94 10.12 -25.39
C VAL A 562 -4.53 8.80 -25.86
N PHE A 563 -5.85 8.74 -25.96
CA PHE A 563 -6.58 7.53 -26.35
C PHE A 563 -7.12 7.72 -27.77
N TYR A 564 -6.75 6.85 -28.70
CA TYR A 564 -7.21 6.85 -30.09
C TYR A 564 -8.18 5.69 -30.33
N TRP A 565 -9.46 6.02 -30.41
CA TRP A 565 -10.60 5.12 -30.50
C TRP A 565 -11.05 4.93 -31.95
N LEU A 566 -11.37 3.70 -32.32
CA LEU A 566 -12.09 3.34 -33.55
C LEU A 566 -13.39 2.63 -33.20
N PHE A 567 -14.44 2.92 -33.96
CA PHE A 567 -15.77 2.36 -33.75
C PHE A 567 -16.29 1.63 -35.00
N ALA A 568 -17.10 0.59 -34.79
CA ALA A 568 -17.70 -0.21 -35.86
C ALA A 568 -18.74 0.54 -36.71
N ASN A 569 -19.18 1.74 -36.27
CA ASN A 569 -20.08 2.62 -37.01
C ASN A 569 -19.36 3.52 -38.03
N GLY A 570 -18.05 3.35 -38.23
CA GLY A 570 -17.27 4.12 -39.20
C GLY A 570 -16.73 5.45 -38.68
N THR A 571 -16.66 5.64 -37.36
CA THR A 571 -16.13 6.85 -36.72
C THR A 571 -14.87 6.58 -35.89
N TYR A 572 -14.09 7.63 -35.64
CA TYR A 572 -12.99 7.63 -34.68
C TYR A 572 -13.11 8.78 -33.68
N LYS A 573 -12.46 8.62 -32.52
CA LYS A 573 -12.25 9.69 -31.54
C LYS A 573 -10.82 9.67 -31.02
N VAL A 574 -10.33 10.83 -30.60
CA VAL A 574 -9.11 10.98 -29.81
C VAL A 574 -9.51 11.70 -28.54
N THR A 575 -9.24 11.14 -27.36
CA THR A 575 -9.60 11.72 -26.06
C THR A 575 -8.36 11.83 -25.17
N ASN A 576 -8.44 12.68 -24.13
CA ASN A 576 -7.35 12.78 -23.15
C ASN A 576 -7.59 11.95 -21.87
N ASP A 577 -8.71 11.26 -21.79
CA ASP A 577 -9.13 10.44 -20.67
C ASP A 577 -9.85 9.18 -21.16
N ILE A 578 -9.73 8.10 -20.39
CA ILE A 578 -10.32 6.79 -20.73
C ILE A 578 -11.85 6.84 -20.78
N GLY A 579 -12.47 7.68 -19.93
CA GLY A 579 -13.92 7.86 -19.90
C GLY A 579 -14.48 8.67 -21.09
N GLY A 580 -13.61 9.19 -21.96
CA GLY A 580 -13.99 9.94 -23.15
C GLY A 580 -14.68 11.28 -22.87
N LYS A 581 -14.45 11.88 -21.69
CA LYS A 581 -15.10 13.13 -21.27
C LYS A 581 -14.60 14.33 -22.08
N ARG A 582 -13.30 14.36 -22.42
CA ARG A 582 -12.73 15.44 -23.24
C ARG A 582 -12.14 14.89 -24.53
N VAL A 583 -12.83 15.26 -25.62
CA VAL A 583 -12.46 14.93 -27.00
C VAL A 583 -11.44 15.95 -27.51
N LEU A 584 -10.33 15.45 -28.02
CA LEU A 584 -9.26 16.20 -28.67
C LEU A 584 -9.46 16.27 -30.19
N ALA A 585 -9.97 15.20 -30.79
CA ALA A 585 -10.34 15.11 -32.20
C ALA A 585 -11.40 14.03 -32.41
N GLU A 586 -12.21 14.14 -33.45
CA GLU A 586 -13.15 13.09 -33.88
C GLU A 586 -13.46 13.22 -35.37
N GLY A 587 -13.93 12.15 -36.00
CA GLY A 587 -14.24 12.16 -37.43
C GLY A 587 -14.67 10.80 -37.98
N LEU A 588 -14.70 10.70 -39.31
CA LEU A 588 -15.01 9.47 -40.02
C LEU A 588 -13.73 8.65 -40.25
N SER A 589 -13.79 7.36 -40.00
CA SER A 589 -12.72 6.37 -40.23
C SER A 589 -13.07 5.35 -41.31
N GLY A 590 -14.38 5.12 -41.57
CA GLY A 590 -14.85 4.05 -42.47
C GLY A 590 -14.65 2.63 -41.91
N THR A 591 -14.35 2.51 -40.62
CA THR A 591 -14.15 1.24 -39.92
C THR A 591 -15.46 0.48 -39.71
N ARG A 592 -15.42 -0.85 -39.77
CA ARG A 592 -16.56 -1.74 -39.51
C ARG A 592 -16.13 -2.97 -38.72
N ALA A 593 -17.08 -3.66 -38.11
CA ALA A 593 -16.81 -4.91 -37.41
C ALA A 593 -16.39 -6.03 -38.38
N GLY A 594 -15.63 -7.01 -37.86
CA GLY A 594 -15.17 -8.19 -38.60
C GLY A 594 -14.06 -7.92 -39.63
N VAL A 595 -13.40 -6.76 -39.58
CA VAL A 595 -12.28 -6.39 -40.46
C VAL A 595 -11.09 -5.97 -39.60
N TRP A 596 -9.90 -6.45 -39.96
CA TRP A 596 -8.64 -6.06 -39.34
C TRP A 596 -8.19 -4.68 -39.80
N TYR A 597 -7.72 -3.86 -38.86
CA TYR A 597 -7.15 -2.54 -39.12
C TYR A 597 -5.83 -2.38 -38.36
N THR A 598 -4.82 -1.81 -39.01
CA THR A 598 -3.60 -1.37 -38.31
C THR A 598 -3.79 0.06 -37.80
N LEU A 599 -3.70 0.24 -36.48
CA LEU A 599 -3.74 1.54 -35.82
C LEU A 599 -2.32 1.93 -35.47
N THR A 600 -1.96 3.18 -35.71
CA THR A 600 -0.70 3.76 -35.27
C THR A 600 -0.97 5.08 -34.56
N LEU A 601 -0.52 5.19 -33.32
CA LEU A 601 -0.58 6.40 -32.51
C LEU A 601 0.84 6.85 -32.19
N SER A 602 1.25 7.98 -32.76
CA SER A 602 2.54 8.62 -32.45
C SER A 602 2.32 9.87 -31.62
N VAL A 603 2.85 9.90 -30.40
CA VAL A 603 2.81 11.05 -29.52
C VAL A 603 4.22 11.59 -29.33
N LYS A 604 4.41 12.87 -29.67
CA LYS A 604 5.65 13.61 -29.43
C LYS A 604 5.37 14.78 -28.50
N VAL A 605 6.33 15.13 -27.65
CA VAL A 605 6.28 16.35 -26.86
C VAL A 605 6.22 17.54 -27.81
N ALA A 606 5.17 18.34 -27.68
CA ALA A 606 5.05 19.59 -28.41
C ALA A 606 5.92 20.65 -27.72
N ILE A 607 7.04 21.03 -28.36
CA ILE A 607 7.82 22.19 -27.93
C ILE A 607 7.14 23.46 -28.47
N LYS A 608 6.41 24.17 -27.61
CA LYS A 608 5.91 25.51 -27.95
C LYS A 608 7.08 26.48 -28.03
N ARG A 609 7.56 26.77 -29.24
CA ARG A 609 8.55 27.83 -29.48
C ARG A 609 7.82 29.17 -29.57
N MET A 610 8.06 30.05 -28.60
CA MET A 610 7.60 31.44 -28.68
C MET A 610 8.76 32.33 -29.12
N ARG A 611 8.50 33.21 -30.09
CA ARG A 611 9.49 34.19 -30.55
C ARG A 611 9.54 35.31 -29.52
N LYS A 612 10.72 35.57 -28.95
CA LYS A 612 10.89 36.68 -28.01
C LYS A 612 10.76 38.00 -28.75
N ILE A 613 9.89 38.88 -28.28
CA ILE A 613 9.77 40.27 -28.76
C ILE A 613 10.23 41.23 -27.66
N ASP A 614 10.71 42.41 -28.03
CA ASP A 614 11.32 43.37 -27.09
C ASP A 614 10.39 43.84 -25.95
N ASN A 615 9.07 43.64 -26.12
CA ASN A 615 8.04 43.97 -25.14
C ASN A 615 7.59 42.78 -24.26
N ASP A 616 8.21 41.61 -24.38
CA ASP A 616 7.89 40.47 -23.52
C ASP A 616 8.20 40.81 -22.07
N ARG A 617 7.23 40.58 -21.20
CA ARG A 617 7.41 40.78 -19.75
C ARG A 617 8.15 39.59 -19.17
N TYR A 618 8.99 39.85 -18.18
CA TYR A 618 9.77 38.83 -17.48
C TYR A 618 9.49 38.88 -15.98
N LEU A 619 9.42 37.71 -15.36
CA LEU A 619 9.26 37.56 -13.91
C LEU A 619 10.49 36.88 -13.33
N LEU A 620 10.93 37.39 -12.19
CA LEU A 620 11.96 36.74 -11.38
C LEU A 620 11.31 35.63 -10.56
N ILE A 621 11.83 34.40 -10.66
CA ILE A 621 11.37 33.26 -9.84
C ILE A 621 12.47 32.93 -8.83
N PRO A 622 12.16 32.80 -7.53
CA PRO A 622 13.12 32.38 -6.52
C PRO A 622 13.80 31.06 -6.90
N GLY A 623 15.13 31.02 -6.89
CA GLY A 623 15.93 29.84 -7.24
C GLY A 623 16.27 29.69 -8.73
N HIS A 624 15.72 30.50 -9.63
CA HIS A 624 16.08 30.47 -11.05
C HIS A 624 17.14 31.56 -11.36
N PRO A 625 18.25 31.24 -12.06
CA PRO A 625 19.39 32.17 -12.20
C PRO A 625 19.12 33.39 -13.10
N LYS A 626 17.98 33.41 -13.82
CA LYS A 626 17.58 34.51 -14.72
C LYS A 626 16.06 34.72 -14.69
N PRO A 627 15.56 35.96 -14.90
CA PRO A 627 14.14 36.22 -15.13
C PRO A 627 13.61 35.42 -16.33
N LEU A 628 12.43 34.83 -16.19
CA LEU A 628 11.76 34.03 -17.24
C LEU A 628 10.60 34.83 -17.84
N VAL A 629 10.28 34.60 -19.13
CA VAL A 629 9.14 35.25 -19.79
C VAL A 629 7.87 34.98 -18.98
N THR A 630 7.02 35.99 -18.80
CA THR A 630 5.87 35.97 -17.90
C THR A 630 5.02 34.71 -18.04
N ASP A 631 4.71 34.23 -19.23
CA ASP A 631 3.92 32.99 -19.40
C ASP A 631 4.63 31.73 -18.86
N VAL A 632 5.94 31.61 -19.10
CA VAL A 632 6.76 30.48 -18.58
C VAL A 632 6.92 30.60 -17.08
N ALA A 633 7.11 31.82 -16.59
CA ALA A 633 7.25 32.07 -15.17
C ALA A 633 5.92 31.85 -14.43
N LEU A 634 4.80 32.28 -15.00
CA LEU A 634 3.47 32.01 -14.49
C LEU A 634 3.16 30.52 -14.53
N LEU A 635 3.51 29.78 -15.59
CA LEU A 635 3.38 28.32 -15.61
C LEU A 635 4.16 27.66 -14.44
N LEU A 636 5.42 28.05 -14.23
CA LEU A 636 6.22 27.55 -13.11
C LEU A 636 5.67 27.98 -11.74
N MET A 637 5.07 29.16 -11.64
CA MET A 637 4.45 29.69 -10.41
C MET A 637 3.03 29.14 -10.15
N MET A 638 2.28 28.74 -11.19
CA MET A 638 0.86 28.37 -11.13
C MET A 638 0.60 26.92 -10.69
N ARG A 639 1.63 26.03 -10.64
CA ARG A 639 1.55 24.64 -10.14
C ARG A 639 0.21 23.92 -10.42
N ARG A 640 -0.26 23.95 -11.68
CA ARG A 640 -1.38 23.13 -12.14
C ARG A 640 -0.82 21.96 -12.93
N GLU A 641 -1.22 20.74 -12.57
CA GLU A 641 -1.00 19.62 -13.45
C GLU A 641 -1.82 19.76 -14.76
N PRO A 642 -1.27 19.26 -15.88
CA PRO A 642 0.07 18.73 -16.01
C PRO A 642 1.02 19.78 -16.61
N ILE A 643 2.01 20.21 -15.83
CA ILE A 643 3.28 20.72 -16.38
C ILE A 643 4.30 19.60 -16.15
N SER A 644 4.82 19.10 -17.27
CA SER A 644 5.99 18.24 -17.48
C SER A 644 6.77 17.77 -16.23
N PRO A 645 7.11 16.47 -16.12
CA PRO A 645 7.89 15.89 -15.00
C PRO A 645 9.37 16.35 -14.89
N PHE A 646 9.75 17.48 -15.50
CA PHE A 646 11.14 18.00 -15.51
C PHE A 646 11.43 19.08 -14.45
N VAL A 647 10.63 19.21 -13.37
CA VAL A 647 10.89 20.19 -12.30
C VAL A 647 11.08 19.46 -10.96
N ILE A 648 12.31 19.50 -10.44
CA ILE A 648 12.79 18.80 -9.24
C ILE A 648 12.39 19.57 -7.96
N ARG A 649 11.50 18.97 -7.15
CA ARG A 649 11.12 19.26 -5.73
C ARG A 649 10.62 20.69 -5.37
N VAL A 650 9.77 20.94 -4.36
CA VAL A 650 8.62 20.32 -3.65
C VAL A 650 8.02 21.48 -2.80
N LEU A 651 6.70 21.49 -2.59
CA LEU A 651 6.03 21.80 -1.30
C LEU A 651 4.52 21.60 -1.50
N LYS A 652 3.91 20.62 -0.81
CA LYS A 652 2.49 20.29 -0.92
C LYS A 652 1.65 21.34 -0.19
N LEU A 653 0.61 21.89 -0.82
CA LEU A 653 -0.49 22.60 -0.16
C LEU A 653 -1.78 21.87 -0.49
N ILE A 654 -2.61 21.65 0.53
CA ILE A 654 -3.88 20.91 0.49
C ILE A 654 -5.07 21.89 0.62
N ASP A 655 -6.24 21.42 0.18
CA ASP A 655 -7.58 22.04 0.29
C ASP A 655 -7.94 23.17 -0.72
N PHE A 656 -8.78 22.81 -1.69
CA PHE A 656 -9.34 23.72 -2.72
C PHE A 656 -10.88 23.72 -2.72
N GLY A 657 -11.53 23.29 -1.64
CA GLY A 657 -13.00 23.16 -1.55
C GLY A 657 -13.78 24.46 -1.79
N CYS A 658 -13.10 25.60 -1.70
CA CYS A 658 -13.65 26.96 -1.89
C CYS A 658 -13.03 27.69 -3.10
N SER A 659 -12.31 26.99 -3.98
CA SER A 659 -11.57 27.63 -5.07
C SER A 659 -12.47 28.04 -6.25
N GLN A 660 -12.31 29.28 -6.72
CA GLN A 660 -13.07 29.82 -7.86
C GLN A 660 -12.14 30.60 -8.80
N LEU A 661 -12.53 30.70 -10.08
CA LEU A 661 -11.82 31.50 -11.08
C LEU A 661 -11.84 32.98 -10.69
N PHE A 662 -10.65 33.58 -10.58
CA PHE A 662 -10.49 34.98 -10.16
C PHE A 662 -11.25 35.94 -11.09
N SER A 663 -12.30 36.58 -10.56
CA SER A 663 -13.08 37.60 -11.24
C SER A 663 -12.84 38.98 -10.62
N ASN A 664 -12.57 39.98 -11.47
CA ASN A 664 -12.48 41.38 -11.05
C ASN A 664 -13.85 41.99 -10.72
N ASP A 665 -14.95 41.36 -11.18
CA ASP A 665 -16.32 41.84 -10.99
C ASP A 665 -16.95 41.36 -9.67
N GLY A 666 -16.18 40.69 -8.82
CA GLY A 666 -16.65 40.05 -7.60
C GLY A 666 -17.52 38.81 -7.87
N TYR A 667 -18.07 38.22 -6.82
CA TYR A 667 -18.92 37.03 -6.85
C TYR A 667 -20.18 37.30 -6.04
N GLU A 668 -21.30 36.69 -6.41
CA GLU A 668 -22.54 36.80 -5.64
C GLU A 668 -22.33 36.24 -4.22
N SER A 669 -22.76 37.01 -3.21
CA SER A 669 -22.53 36.69 -1.80
C SER A 669 -23.27 35.46 -1.32
N ASP A 670 -24.38 35.09 -1.96
CA ASP A 670 -25.12 33.85 -1.71
C ASP A 670 -24.38 32.59 -2.19
N LEU A 671 -23.36 32.74 -3.06
CA LEU A 671 -22.47 31.68 -3.52
C LEU A 671 -21.19 31.56 -2.67
N TYR A 672 -21.06 32.31 -1.58
CA TYR A 672 -19.89 32.21 -0.71
C TYR A 672 -19.82 30.84 -0.03
N ILE A 673 -18.74 30.10 -0.31
CA ILE A 673 -18.42 28.82 0.33
C ILE A 673 -17.16 29.04 1.17
N GLY A 674 -17.30 29.13 2.48
CA GLY A 674 -16.19 29.33 3.42
C GLY A 674 -16.62 29.06 4.86
N VAL A 675 -15.64 28.87 5.75
CA VAL A 675 -15.91 28.63 7.17
C VAL A 675 -16.54 29.91 7.76
N PRO A 676 -17.75 29.84 8.38
CA PRO A 676 -18.48 31.03 8.85
C PRO A 676 -17.67 31.96 9.76
N ASP A 677 -16.76 31.42 10.56
CA ASP A 677 -15.90 32.17 11.49
C ASP A 677 -14.89 33.09 10.80
N TYR A 678 -14.62 32.85 9.51
CA TYR A 678 -13.71 33.63 8.66
C TYR A 678 -14.48 34.41 7.59
N CYS A 679 -15.83 34.38 7.65
CA CYS A 679 -16.69 35.07 6.71
C CYS A 679 -16.50 36.58 6.84
N PRO A 680 -16.26 37.30 5.73
CA PRO A 680 -16.11 38.74 5.77
C PRO A 680 -17.49 39.44 5.74
N PRO A 681 -17.59 40.69 6.20
CA PRO A 681 -18.86 41.39 6.35
C PRO A 681 -19.56 41.64 5.01
N GLU A 682 -18.84 41.83 3.90
CA GLU A 682 -19.43 42.08 2.58
C GLU A 682 -20.26 40.89 2.06
N VAL A 683 -19.93 39.67 2.47
CA VAL A 683 -20.76 38.48 2.18
C VAL A 683 -22.12 38.57 2.90
N LEU A 684 -22.19 39.30 4.01
CA LEU A 684 -23.37 39.40 4.87
C LEU A 684 -24.19 40.69 4.65
N THR A 685 -23.60 41.71 4.02
CA THR A 685 -24.20 43.05 3.85
C THR A 685 -24.36 43.48 2.40
N GLU A 686 -23.58 42.92 1.47
CA GLU A 686 -23.57 43.32 0.06
C GLU A 686 -24.02 42.16 -0.85
N PRO A 687 -24.59 42.45 -2.03
CA PRO A 687 -24.98 41.41 -2.98
C PRO A 687 -23.77 40.66 -3.55
N ARG A 688 -22.57 41.27 -3.56
CA ARG A 688 -21.35 40.65 -4.07
C ARG A 688 -20.15 40.86 -3.15
N PHE A 689 -19.30 39.84 -3.05
CA PHE A 689 -17.98 39.91 -2.38
C PHE A 689 -16.84 39.81 -3.39
N HIS A 690 -15.62 40.13 -2.97
CA HIS A 690 -14.44 40.08 -3.84
C HIS A 690 -13.35 39.24 -3.19
N ALA A 691 -12.73 38.34 -3.97
CA ALA A 691 -11.77 37.37 -3.44
C ALA A 691 -10.57 38.01 -2.70
N VAL A 692 -10.10 39.17 -3.17
CA VAL A 692 -8.97 39.87 -2.54
C VAL A 692 -9.34 40.41 -1.15
N PRO A 693 -10.35 41.27 -0.97
CA PRO A 693 -10.79 41.71 0.35
C PRO A 693 -11.15 40.57 1.30
N THR A 694 -11.84 39.54 0.79
CA THR A 694 -12.23 38.36 1.57
C THR A 694 -11.04 37.58 2.12
N ASN A 695 -9.98 37.39 1.34
CA ASN A 695 -8.77 36.72 1.81
C ASN A 695 -7.97 37.57 2.80
N VAL A 696 -7.93 38.89 2.59
CA VAL A 696 -7.30 39.83 3.54
C VAL A 696 -8.03 39.83 4.88
N TRP A 697 -9.36 39.76 4.86
CA TRP A 697 -10.19 39.61 6.07
C TRP A 697 -9.92 38.30 6.80
N ALA A 698 -9.95 37.16 6.09
CA ALA A 698 -9.69 35.85 6.68
C ALA A 698 -8.29 35.77 7.32
N LEU A 699 -7.29 36.40 6.69
CA LEU A 699 -5.96 36.55 7.26
C LEU A 699 -5.95 37.39 8.54
N GLY A 700 -6.72 38.49 8.58
CA GLY A 700 -6.90 39.31 9.79
C GLY A 700 -7.53 38.55 10.96
N VAL A 701 -8.51 37.68 10.69
CA VAL A 701 -9.13 36.79 11.69
C VAL A 701 -8.12 35.76 12.19
N LEU A 702 -7.33 35.17 11.29
CA LEU A 702 -6.28 34.21 11.64
C LEU A 702 -5.20 34.85 12.51
N LEU A 703 -4.68 36.01 12.12
CA LEU A 703 -3.67 36.74 12.89
C LEU A 703 -4.19 37.13 14.28
N TYR A 704 -5.45 37.60 14.38
CA TYR A 704 -6.07 37.87 15.67
C TYR A 704 -6.12 36.62 16.56
N LYS A 705 -6.51 35.47 15.98
CA LYS A 705 -6.59 34.19 16.70
C LYS A 705 -5.23 33.68 17.15
N MET A 706 -4.19 33.87 16.34
CA MET A 706 -2.82 33.52 16.73
C MET A 706 -2.32 34.37 17.90
N VAL A 707 -2.72 35.63 17.97
CA VAL A 707 -2.29 36.56 19.03
C VAL A 707 -3.13 36.42 20.32
N ASN A 708 -4.45 36.21 20.22
CA ASN A 708 -5.35 36.20 21.37
C ASN A 708 -5.80 34.79 21.80
N ALA A 709 -5.43 33.74 21.04
CA ALA A 709 -5.90 32.36 21.19
C ALA A 709 -7.44 32.19 21.13
N CYS A 710 -8.18 33.25 20.81
CA CYS A 710 -9.64 33.29 20.71
C CYS A 710 -10.08 34.04 19.43
N ARG A 711 -11.37 33.93 19.07
CA ARG A 711 -11.91 34.53 17.84
C ARG A 711 -12.28 36.01 18.08
N PRO A 712 -12.13 36.88 17.07
CA PRO A 712 -12.45 38.31 17.22
C PRO A 712 -13.95 38.60 17.27
N PHE A 713 -14.78 37.75 16.67
CA PHE A 713 -16.24 37.94 16.57
C PHE A 713 -16.97 36.62 16.81
N HIS A 714 -18.12 36.67 17.48
CA HIS A 714 -18.90 35.48 17.86
C HIS A 714 -20.25 35.38 17.16
N ASN A 715 -20.70 36.45 16.49
CA ASN A 715 -21.97 36.49 15.79
C ASN A 715 -21.94 37.45 14.58
N ARG A 716 -22.96 37.32 13.73
CA ARG A 716 -23.12 38.13 12.51
C ARG A 716 -23.11 39.64 12.80
N THR A 717 -23.72 40.08 13.89
CA THR A 717 -23.78 41.51 14.26
C THR A 717 -22.38 42.06 14.52
N GLU A 718 -21.56 41.34 15.28
CA GLU A 718 -20.16 41.71 15.55
C GLU A 718 -19.30 41.70 14.27
N ILE A 719 -19.47 40.68 13.41
CA ILE A 719 -18.77 40.61 12.10
C ILE A 719 -19.10 41.84 11.25
N THR A 720 -20.38 42.22 11.16
CA THR A 720 -20.81 43.40 10.36
C THR A 720 -20.37 44.73 10.95
N GLN A 721 -20.14 44.81 12.26
CA GLN A 721 -19.58 46.00 12.91
C GLN A 721 -18.06 46.09 12.76
N ALA A 722 -17.39 44.94 12.51
CA ALA A 722 -15.95 44.82 12.27
C ALA A 722 -15.07 45.53 13.32
N LYS A 723 -15.52 45.58 14.58
CA LYS A 723 -14.85 46.29 15.66
C LYS A 723 -14.14 45.31 16.59
N VAL A 724 -12.81 45.30 16.55
CA VAL A 724 -11.97 44.38 17.32
C VAL A 724 -11.61 44.97 18.68
N THR A 725 -11.70 44.16 19.72
CA THR A 725 -11.20 44.48 21.08
C THR A 725 -10.14 43.47 21.49
N PHE A 726 -8.97 43.93 21.96
CA PHE A 726 -7.90 43.05 22.43
C PHE A 726 -8.07 42.76 23.93
N GLN A 727 -7.98 41.49 24.32
CA GLN A 727 -8.23 41.07 25.71
C GLN A 727 -7.00 41.23 26.62
N ASN A 728 -5.80 41.40 26.05
CA ASN A 728 -4.55 41.54 26.80
C ASN A 728 -3.87 42.89 26.47
N SER A 729 -3.56 43.69 27.50
CA SER A 729 -3.00 45.04 27.36
C SER A 729 -1.48 45.09 27.12
N ASN A 730 -0.81 43.93 27.08
CA ASN A 730 0.65 43.81 26.98
C ASN A 730 1.19 43.61 25.56
N PHE A 731 0.36 43.73 24.51
CA PHE A 731 0.82 43.63 23.12
C PHE A 731 1.52 44.91 22.64
N SER A 732 2.54 44.76 21.78
CA SER A 732 3.23 45.90 21.17
C SER A 732 2.26 46.72 20.31
N LYS A 733 2.42 48.05 20.28
CA LYS A 733 1.61 48.93 19.40
C LYS A 733 1.72 48.54 17.92
N GLY A 734 2.81 47.88 17.52
CA GLY A 734 3.00 47.35 16.17
C GLY A 734 2.09 46.16 15.88
N ALA A 735 2.02 45.17 16.78
CA ALA A 735 1.17 44.00 16.64
C ALA A 735 -0.33 44.36 16.62
N THR A 736 -0.78 45.26 17.49
CA THR A 736 -2.18 45.73 17.49
C THR A 736 -2.49 46.56 16.24
N SER A 737 -1.57 47.43 15.81
CA SER A 737 -1.72 48.25 14.60
C SER A 737 -1.77 47.42 13.33
N ILE A 738 -1.02 46.32 13.20
CA ILE A 738 -1.06 45.44 12.02
C ILE A 738 -2.42 44.76 11.90
N VAL A 739 -2.96 44.24 13.00
CA VAL A 739 -4.28 43.61 13.05
C VAL A 739 -5.35 44.67 12.75
N GLU A 740 -5.33 45.83 13.40
CA GLU A 740 -6.26 46.93 13.11
C GLU A 740 -6.17 47.43 11.66
N THR A 741 -4.95 47.52 11.09
CA THR A 741 -4.73 47.97 9.72
C THR A 741 -5.29 46.96 8.72
N THR A 742 -5.19 45.65 8.97
CA THR A 742 -5.82 44.64 8.09
C THR A 742 -7.34 44.81 8.05
N TYR A 743 -7.97 45.23 9.16
CA TYR A 743 -9.41 45.54 9.21
C TYR A 743 -9.77 46.93 8.63
N PHE A 744 -8.96 47.98 8.86
CA PHE A 744 -9.20 49.33 8.30
C PHE A 744 -8.99 49.41 6.79
N THR A 745 -8.15 48.52 6.24
CA THR A 745 -7.87 48.42 4.79
C THR A 745 -9.09 47.93 4.00
N PHE A 746 -10.12 47.39 4.67
CA PHE A 746 -11.43 47.08 4.09
C PHE A 746 -12.08 48.28 3.34
N LYS A 747 -11.76 49.52 3.71
CA LYS A 747 -12.32 50.72 3.05
C LYS A 747 -11.57 51.20 1.80
N VAL A 748 -10.42 50.62 1.44
CA VAL A 748 -9.60 51.11 0.31
C VAL A 748 -9.21 49.97 -0.64
N LYS A 749 -9.61 50.08 -1.91
CA LYS A 749 -9.20 49.14 -2.98
C LYS A 749 -7.69 49.21 -3.22
N ILE A 750 -6.93 48.22 -2.73
CA ILE A 750 -5.48 48.11 -2.99
C ILE A 750 -5.24 47.51 -4.38
N ARG A 751 -4.47 48.21 -5.23
CA ARG A 751 -4.06 47.75 -6.57
C ARG A 751 -2.77 46.90 -6.59
N ASN A 752 -2.01 46.79 -5.49
CA ASN A 752 -0.77 46.00 -5.42
C ASN A 752 -0.66 45.21 -4.12
N ILE A 753 -1.02 43.92 -4.18
CA ILE A 753 -1.06 43.01 -3.02
C ILE A 753 0.32 42.51 -2.58
N LEU A 754 1.24 42.25 -3.51
CA LEU A 754 2.52 41.61 -3.18
C LEU A 754 3.45 42.55 -2.41
N GLN A 755 3.40 43.86 -2.68
CA GLN A 755 4.11 44.87 -1.89
C GLN A 755 3.54 45.01 -0.48
N TYR A 756 2.22 44.88 -0.32
CA TYR A 756 1.56 44.97 0.98
C TYR A 756 1.84 43.74 1.85
N ILE A 757 1.75 42.53 1.28
CA ILE A 757 2.07 41.27 1.99
C ILE A 757 3.54 41.23 2.42
N ASN A 758 4.47 41.62 1.55
CA ASN A 758 5.89 41.68 1.94
C ASN A 758 6.13 42.70 3.06
N HIS A 759 5.47 43.86 3.01
CA HIS A 759 5.62 44.87 4.06
C HIS A 759 5.04 44.42 5.41
N VAL A 760 3.93 43.67 5.40
CA VAL A 760 3.30 43.09 6.60
C VAL A 760 4.14 41.95 7.19
N LEU A 761 4.69 41.07 6.35
CA LEU A 761 5.57 39.99 6.79
C LEU A 761 6.90 40.53 7.34
N ASP A 762 7.51 41.51 6.68
CA ASP A 762 8.73 42.14 7.16
C ASP A 762 8.53 42.81 8.53
N ALA A 763 7.38 43.45 8.77
CA ALA A 763 7.05 44.03 10.07
C ALA A 763 6.80 42.97 11.17
N PHE A 764 6.21 41.82 10.83
CA PHE A 764 5.96 40.71 11.77
C PHE A 764 7.26 39.98 12.17
N PHE A 765 8.20 39.81 11.24
CA PHE A 765 9.48 39.13 11.50
C PHE A 765 10.53 40.01 12.19
N ILE A 766 10.41 41.34 12.13
CA ILE A 766 11.27 42.25 12.89
C ILE A 766 10.92 42.24 14.39
N ASP A 767 9.63 42.10 14.76
CA ASP A 767 9.21 42.08 16.17
C ASP A 767 9.41 40.69 16.82
N ALA A 768 9.29 39.58 16.06
CA ALA A 768 9.56 38.23 16.56
C ALA A 768 11.06 37.98 16.91
N LYS A 769 11.98 38.79 16.35
CA LYS A 769 13.41 38.74 16.70
C LYS A 769 13.78 39.57 17.92
N SER A 770 12.90 40.46 18.40
CA SER A 770 13.19 41.34 19.53
C SER A 770 12.80 40.75 20.89
N HIS A 771 11.98 39.70 20.92
CA HIS A 771 11.55 39.01 22.14
C HIS A 771 11.81 37.51 21.99
N GLY A 772 13.06 37.11 22.19
CA GLY A 772 13.41 35.71 22.36
C GLY A 772 12.91 35.20 23.71
N HIS A 773 11.94 34.29 23.69
CA HIS A 773 11.76 33.25 24.70
C HIS A 773 10.97 32.09 24.07
N ASP A 774 11.64 30.93 24.06
CA ASP A 774 11.24 29.51 23.86
C ASP A 774 10.00 29.15 23.05
#